data_AF-A0A955EN96-F1
#
_entry.id   AF-A0A955EN96-F1
#
_cell.length_a   1.000
_cell.length_b   1.000
_cell.length_c   1.000
_cell.angle_alpha   90.00
_cell.angle_beta   90.00
_cell.angle_gamma   90.00
#
_symmetry.space_group_name_H-M   'P 1'
#
loop_
_entity.id
_entity.type
_entity.pdbx_description
1 polymer ?
#
loop_
_entity_poly.entity_id
_entity_poly.type
_entity_poly.pdbx_seq_one_letter_code
_entity_poly.pdbx_strand_id
1 'polypeptide(L)'
;MSESAKEPIKIYLDDQDEPFQVAEPPLRFYFSTIHLADGEHTLRVEASNGLAPPTVRKIPFQVRNGVAVTVSGLEPNQTIGGQVELIINAYAGNTEVDFEPRQAETPQPIPTWAWVLLLAVGAWTLFYVINPRLASRVAAAVSAQAPAGGGERIYVDTCARCHGEDGRGQRDADDPQTLRVAELRNTKNLAVAENPFRLLSRVITGVPSTQMPAWGPLLSNDEIVDVVNHVRTAWGHDASKIRLRFRHPPKDIEVLECHLAEAMRRKDPVQMAAWGWPEGLRPTLFRIGDDKGGTVGRDAVTERWSRYFRNLCNGEVTDFQLREVRYDFEPETVQQEGSYVIAMGRIYQESRTDDGEMVSDKGRFIRVYQKRRGLWGLALDFADIPFEIGCPVDPQTGEVLPPAAEAPDGDAPAPAPGPGPAPSTDLGYAEVQALLEGLGKSAKTAPHGNFWQKDYTTFVDFVFEHETEAGMRSVRLLVPWHSAESNLVRAMRGEDLIACVGSQQVDMPVRRMPVGVPPLSDADTDRLAAWIDAGCPEVAGQPSTLPDRPPSELLCPQGGSEGPGAGAGPGGRVVHPGCATLAPDAQGGTVPGGARPPGGNDSGFPPPGGDGGGFPPPGGSGDGGFPPPGGDGSGFPPPDGGGSPAPDSPGGFPPPR
;
A
#
# COMPACT_ATOMS: atom_id res chain seq x y z
N MET A 1 56.29 13.73 36.00
CA MET A 1 55.08 13.31 36.75
C MET A 1 55.31 11.88 37.19
N SER A 2 55.03 11.53 38.44
CA SER A 2 55.27 10.16 38.94
C SER A 2 54.21 9.21 38.39
N GLU A 3 54.66 8.11 37.79
CA GLU A 3 53.80 7.02 37.36
C GLU A 3 53.21 6.33 38.60
N SER A 4 51.87 6.28 38.68
CA SER A 4 51.19 5.69 39.84
C SER A 4 51.27 4.18 39.74
N ALA A 5 52.15 3.56 40.53
CA ALA A 5 52.17 2.11 40.70
C ALA A 5 50.76 1.63 41.09
N LYS A 6 50.18 0.75 40.27
CA LYS A 6 48.86 0.15 40.54
C LYS A 6 49.09 -1.06 41.43
N GLU A 7 48.54 -1.04 42.63
CA GLU A 7 48.65 -2.20 43.51
C GLU A 7 47.80 -3.36 42.95
N PRO A 8 48.32 -4.61 43.01
CA PRO A 8 47.65 -5.75 42.43
C PRO A 8 46.46 -6.19 43.28
N ILE A 9 45.38 -6.58 42.60
CA ILE A 9 44.27 -7.33 43.19
C ILE A 9 44.77 -8.75 43.47
N LYS A 10 44.46 -9.26 44.66
CA LYS A 10 44.67 -10.67 45.02
C LYS A 10 43.33 -11.38 45.09
N ILE A 11 43.26 -12.59 44.55
CA ILE A 11 42.06 -13.42 44.58
C ILE A 11 42.42 -14.77 45.22
N TYR A 12 41.69 -15.08 46.27
CA TYR A 12 41.78 -16.29 47.07
C TYR A 12 40.52 -17.13 46.86
N LEU A 13 40.65 -18.44 46.98
CA LEU A 13 39.54 -19.37 46.97
C LEU A 13 39.40 -20.02 48.34
N ASP A 14 38.18 -20.00 48.86
CA ASP A 14 37.81 -20.44 50.20
C ASP A 14 38.69 -19.76 51.26
N ASP A 15 39.11 -20.51 52.28
CA ASP A 15 40.02 -20.02 53.32
C ASP A 15 41.48 -20.40 53.05
N GLN A 16 41.90 -20.46 51.78
CA GLN A 16 43.32 -20.61 51.40
C GLN A 16 44.12 -19.34 51.72
N ASP A 17 45.31 -19.49 52.33
CA ASP A 17 46.21 -18.40 52.68
C ASP A 17 47.00 -17.82 51.48
N GLU A 18 47.14 -18.58 50.40
CA GLU A 18 47.80 -18.15 49.15
C GLU A 18 46.77 -17.75 48.09
N PRO A 19 46.97 -16.65 47.34
CA PRO A 19 46.05 -16.23 46.30
C PRO A 19 46.27 -17.02 45.01
N PHE A 20 45.25 -17.71 44.51
CA PHE A 20 45.34 -18.45 43.24
C PHE A 20 45.53 -17.54 42.01
N GLN A 21 45.14 -16.26 42.12
CA GLN A 21 45.39 -15.24 41.09
C GLN A 21 45.81 -13.91 41.71
N VAL A 22 46.84 -13.31 41.14
CA VAL A 22 47.27 -11.92 41.43
C VAL A 22 47.36 -11.18 40.09
N ALA A 23 46.79 -9.98 39.98
CA ALA A 23 46.80 -9.18 38.74
C ALA A 23 46.44 -7.70 38.97
N GLU A 24 46.81 -6.83 38.04
CA GLU A 24 46.44 -5.41 38.08
C GLU A 24 45.00 -5.14 37.60
N PRO A 25 44.34 -4.04 38.05
CA PRO A 25 43.05 -3.61 37.52
C PRO A 25 43.18 -2.95 36.12
N PRO A 26 42.23 -3.20 35.18
CA PRO A 26 41.04 -4.06 35.30
C PRO A 26 41.32 -5.51 34.88
N LEU A 27 41.08 -6.46 35.78
CA LEU A 27 41.22 -7.89 35.50
C LEU A 27 39.98 -8.46 34.80
N ARG A 28 40.21 -9.32 33.78
CA ARG A 28 39.27 -10.33 33.29
C ARG A 28 39.98 -11.68 33.23
N PHE A 29 39.36 -12.73 33.77
CA PHE A 29 39.88 -14.10 33.72
C PHE A 29 38.73 -15.10 33.64
N TYR A 30 39.03 -16.33 33.23
CA TYR A 30 38.09 -17.45 33.26
C TYR A 30 38.34 -18.29 34.51
N PHE A 31 37.27 -18.58 35.26
CA PHE A 31 37.33 -19.39 36.47
C PHE A 31 36.68 -20.75 36.19
N SER A 32 37.43 -21.84 36.36
CA SER A 32 36.95 -23.20 36.11
C SER A 32 36.67 -23.93 37.43
N THR A 33 35.45 -24.42 37.61
CA THR A 33 35.03 -25.14 38.83
C THR A 33 35.32 -26.65 38.79
N ILE A 34 35.80 -27.19 37.65
CA ILE A 34 35.89 -28.64 37.39
C ILE A 34 36.84 -29.42 38.32
N HIS A 35 37.71 -28.72 39.06
CA HIS A 35 38.63 -29.29 40.04
C HIS A 35 38.26 -28.95 41.50
N LEU A 36 37.09 -28.34 41.70
CA LEU A 36 36.52 -28.05 43.02
C LEU A 36 35.56 -29.18 43.43
N ALA A 37 35.33 -29.30 44.73
CA ALA A 37 34.35 -30.24 45.27
C ALA A 37 32.91 -29.78 45.01
N ASP A 38 31.94 -30.68 45.12
CA ASP A 38 30.53 -30.31 45.16
C ASP A 38 30.19 -29.79 46.57
N GLY A 39 29.74 -28.54 46.66
CA GLY A 39 29.54 -27.87 47.95
C GLY A 39 29.52 -26.35 47.86
N GLU A 40 29.48 -25.70 49.03
CA GLU A 40 29.59 -24.24 49.14
C GLU A 40 31.06 -23.81 49.14
N HIS A 41 31.36 -22.78 48.36
CA HIS A 41 32.69 -22.20 48.17
C HIS A 41 32.61 -20.67 48.31
N THR A 42 33.75 -20.00 48.54
CA THR A 42 33.81 -18.54 48.67
C THR A 42 35.00 -17.95 47.93
N LEU A 43 34.75 -17.05 46.99
CA LEU A 43 35.80 -16.25 46.37
C LEU A 43 36.10 -15.05 47.27
N ARG A 44 37.35 -14.91 47.75
CA ARG A 44 37.81 -13.75 48.53
C ARG A 44 38.69 -12.87 47.65
N VAL A 45 38.20 -11.67 47.32
CA VAL A 45 38.94 -10.67 46.55
C VAL A 45 39.47 -9.59 47.50
N GLU A 46 40.75 -9.28 47.39
CA GLU A 46 41.41 -8.24 48.18
C GLU A 46 42.03 -7.18 47.28
N ALA A 47 41.72 -5.92 47.55
CA ALA A 47 42.29 -4.77 46.88
C ALA A 47 42.96 -3.83 47.90
N SER A 48 44.20 -3.46 47.64
CA SER A 48 45.02 -2.55 48.45
C SER A 48 45.29 -1.25 47.69
N ASN A 49 45.69 -0.20 48.40
CA ASN A 49 46.18 1.05 47.85
C ASN A 49 47.37 1.65 48.63
N GLY A 50 48.01 0.85 49.49
CA GLY A 50 49.15 1.22 50.34
C GLY A 50 48.88 2.23 51.46
N LEU A 51 47.73 2.91 51.42
CA LEU A 51 47.36 4.04 52.29
C LEU A 51 46.34 3.64 53.37
N ALA A 52 45.65 2.52 53.20
CA ALA A 52 44.65 1.97 54.12
C ALA A 52 44.75 0.43 54.18
N PRO A 53 44.17 -0.22 55.21
CA PRO A 53 43.99 -1.67 55.23
C PRO A 53 43.27 -2.17 53.97
N PRO A 54 43.61 -3.37 53.45
CA PRO A 54 43.03 -3.88 52.22
C PRO A 54 41.52 -4.05 52.32
N THR A 55 40.81 -3.64 51.26
CA THR A 55 39.36 -3.86 51.14
C THR A 55 39.11 -5.29 50.70
N VAL A 56 38.48 -6.07 51.58
CA VAL A 56 38.17 -7.49 51.37
C VAL A 56 36.71 -7.67 50.97
N ARG A 57 36.45 -8.36 49.86
CA ARG A 57 35.11 -8.78 49.43
C ARG A 57 35.05 -10.29 49.32
N LYS A 58 34.29 -10.94 50.21
CA LYS A 58 33.90 -12.36 50.09
C LYS A 58 32.65 -12.47 49.18
N ILE A 59 32.64 -13.46 48.29
CA ILE A 59 31.54 -13.77 47.36
C ILE A 59 31.26 -15.28 47.47
N PRO A 60 30.19 -15.71 48.16
CA PRO A 60 29.83 -17.12 48.25
C PRO A 60 29.24 -17.61 46.91
N PHE A 61 29.51 -18.87 46.58
CA PHE A 61 28.92 -19.58 45.43
C PHE A 61 28.82 -21.07 45.76
N GLN A 62 28.08 -21.84 44.95
CA GLN A 62 27.93 -23.29 45.15
C GLN A 62 28.34 -24.03 43.88
N VAL A 63 29.20 -25.03 44.03
CA VAL A 63 29.70 -25.89 42.94
C VAL A 63 28.91 -27.18 42.91
N ARG A 64 28.59 -27.65 41.70
CA ARG A 64 27.94 -28.93 41.42
C ARG A 64 28.50 -29.52 40.13
N ASN A 65 29.58 -30.30 40.24
CA ASN A 65 30.22 -31.02 39.14
C ASN A 65 29.72 -32.48 39.06
N GLY A 66 29.03 -32.98 40.10
CA GLY A 66 28.56 -34.36 40.22
C GLY A 66 27.38 -34.74 39.33
N VAL A 67 27.11 -36.04 39.26
CA VAL A 67 26.07 -36.64 38.41
C VAL A 67 24.68 -36.36 38.99
N ALA A 68 23.83 -35.65 38.25
CA ALA A 68 22.43 -35.45 38.65
C ALA A 68 21.59 -36.67 38.27
N VAL A 69 20.98 -37.35 39.25
CA VAL A 69 20.10 -38.51 39.01
C VAL A 69 18.64 -38.10 39.17
N THR A 70 17.80 -38.43 38.19
CA THR A 70 16.35 -38.22 38.23
C THR A 70 15.61 -39.54 38.05
N VAL A 71 14.56 -39.75 38.85
CA VAL A 71 13.72 -40.95 38.81
C VAL A 71 12.29 -40.51 38.50
N SER A 72 11.73 -41.06 37.42
CA SER A 72 10.37 -40.84 36.97
C SER A 72 9.58 -42.15 37.05
N GLY A 73 8.28 -42.06 37.42
CA GLY A 73 7.41 -43.22 37.60
C GLY A 73 7.20 -43.64 39.07
N LEU A 74 7.80 -42.95 40.05
CA LEU A 74 7.57 -43.20 41.47
C LEU A 74 7.46 -41.88 42.25
N GLU A 75 6.35 -41.67 42.97
CA GLU A 75 6.17 -40.51 43.84
C GLU A 75 6.67 -40.78 45.28
N PRO A 76 7.14 -39.75 46.03
CA PRO A 76 7.60 -39.92 47.41
C PRO A 76 6.51 -40.51 48.33
N ASN A 77 6.80 -41.68 48.92
CA ASN A 77 5.89 -42.47 49.78
C ASN A 77 4.70 -43.12 49.06
N GLN A 78 4.71 -43.22 47.73
CA GLN A 78 3.66 -43.91 46.96
C GLN A 78 3.60 -45.40 47.32
N THR A 79 2.42 -45.90 47.69
CA THR A 79 2.19 -47.33 47.94
C THR A 79 1.74 -48.02 46.66
N ILE A 80 2.57 -48.89 46.11
CA ILE A 80 2.35 -49.58 44.83
C ILE A 80 1.81 -50.99 45.04
N GLY A 81 0.78 -51.37 44.28
CA GLY A 81 0.30 -52.74 44.15
C GLY A 81 0.35 -53.19 42.69
N GLY A 82 1.30 -54.06 42.35
CA GLY A 82 1.53 -54.51 40.97
C GLY A 82 2.96 -54.19 40.49
N GLN A 83 3.12 -54.06 39.17
CA GLN A 83 4.35 -53.58 38.54
C GLN A 83 4.14 -52.14 38.06
N VAL A 84 5.16 -51.30 38.20
CA VAL A 84 5.20 -49.92 37.70
C VAL A 84 6.51 -49.73 36.95
N GLU A 85 6.44 -49.07 35.79
CA GLU A 85 7.60 -48.77 34.96
C GLU A 85 8.37 -47.57 35.54
N LEU A 86 9.69 -47.75 35.74
CA LEU A 86 10.57 -46.72 36.28
C LEU A 86 11.59 -46.30 35.23
N ILE A 87 11.72 -44.98 35.04
CA ILE A 87 12.73 -44.38 34.19
C ILE A 87 13.74 -43.67 35.10
N ILE A 88 14.99 -44.12 35.06
CA ILE A 88 16.09 -43.59 35.89
C ILE A 88 17.14 -42.99 34.95
N ASN A 89 17.27 -41.67 34.96
CA ASN A 89 18.26 -40.94 34.16
C ASN A 89 19.39 -40.44 35.07
N ALA A 90 20.62 -40.41 34.55
CA ALA A 90 21.80 -39.94 35.25
C ALA A 90 22.65 -39.05 34.33
N TYR A 91 22.76 -37.76 34.68
CA TYR A 91 23.40 -36.73 33.88
C TYR A 91 24.84 -36.47 34.36
N ALA A 92 25.84 -36.92 33.60
CA ALA A 92 27.25 -36.63 33.89
C ALA A 92 27.61 -35.22 33.41
N GLY A 93 28.14 -34.38 34.30
CA GLY A 93 28.50 -32.98 34.00
C GLY A 93 29.81 -32.79 33.23
N ASN A 94 30.40 -33.85 32.65
CA ASN A 94 31.77 -33.83 32.15
C ASN A 94 32.00 -34.59 30.83
N THR A 95 32.69 -33.89 29.91
CA THR A 95 33.59 -34.47 28.88
C THR A 95 33.00 -35.32 27.75
N GLU A 96 31.90 -34.88 27.15
CA GLU A 96 31.64 -35.17 25.71
C GLU A 96 31.66 -33.87 24.89
N VAL A 97 32.26 -33.93 23.70
CA VAL A 97 32.53 -32.76 22.84
C VAL A 97 31.41 -32.53 21.81
N ASP A 98 30.66 -33.58 21.51
CA ASP A 98 29.41 -33.52 20.75
C ASP A 98 28.22 -33.45 21.72
N PHE A 99 27.51 -32.32 21.72
CA PHE A 99 26.26 -32.17 22.48
C PHE A 99 25.16 -32.98 21.78
N GLU A 100 24.83 -34.18 22.28
CA GLU A 100 23.67 -34.95 21.82
C GLU A 100 22.36 -34.40 22.44
N PRO A 101 21.47 -33.74 21.66
CA PRO A 101 20.28 -33.12 22.24
C PRO A 101 19.30 -34.14 22.86
N ARG A 102 19.33 -35.38 22.36
CA ARG A 102 18.49 -36.50 22.81
C ARG A 102 18.76 -36.95 24.25
N GLN A 103 19.93 -36.65 24.80
CA GLN A 103 20.21 -36.95 26.21
C GLN A 103 19.60 -35.88 27.13
N ALA A 104 19.58 -34.62 26.70
CA ALA A 104 19.04 -33.50 27.47
C ALA A 104 17.50 -33.49 27.53
N GLU A 105 16.81 -33.98 26.49
CA GLU A 105 15.36 -34.09 26.47
C GLU A 105 14.86 -35.31 27.26
N THR A 106 14.48 -35.11 28.54
CA THR A 106 13.61 -36.09 29.21
C THR A 106 12.28 -36.19 28.44
N PRO A 107 11.85 -37.39 27.97
CA PRO A 107 10.60 -37.56 27.25
C PRO A 107 9.40 -37.54 28.21
N GLN A 108 9.10 -36.35 28.76
CA GLN A 108 7.88 -36.12 29.54
C GLN A 108 6.67 -35.96 28.59
N PRO A 109 5.48 -36.48 28.96
CA PRO A 109 4.28 -36.25 28.17
C PRO A 109 3.95 -34.76 28.12
N ILE A 110 3.51 -34.27 26.95
CA ILE A 110 3.18 -32.85 26.74
C ILE A 110 2.19 -32.39 27.83
N PRO A 111 2.56 -31.40 28.66
CA PRO A 111 1.81 -31.08 29.86
C PRO A 111 0.43 -30.51 29.53
N THR A 112 -0.56 -30.81 30.36
CA THR A 112 -1.99 -30.53 30.07
C THR A 112 -2.28 -29.06 29.76
N TRP A 113 -1.52 -28.11 30.34
CA TRP A 113 -1.67 -26.68 30.03
C TRP A 113 -1.35 -26.35 28.57
N ALA A 114 -0.42 -27.08 27.92
CA ALA A 114 -0.07 -26.85 26.53
C ALA A 114 -1.18 -27.33 25.58
N TRP A 115 -1.86 -28.43 25.94
CA TRP A 115 -3.08 -28.87 25.24
C TRP A 115 -4.24 -27.89 25.42
N VAL A 116 -4.44 -27.34 26.62
CA VAL A 116 -5.44 -26.29 26.86
C VAL A 116 -5.13 -25.04 26.05
N LEU A 117 -3.86 -24.62 25.97
CA LEU A 117 -3.43 -23.46 25.20
C LEU A 117 -3.61 -23.70 23.69
N LEU A 118 -3.26 -24.88 23.18
CA LEU A 118 -3.47 -25.27 21.78
C LEU A 118 -4.96 -25.29 21.41
N LEU A 119 -5.82 -25.83 22.29
CA LEU A 119 -7.28 -25.80 22.10
C LEU A 119 -7.85 -24.38 22.17
N ALA A 120 -7.33 -23.52 23.05
CA ALA A 120 -7.72 -22.11 23.13
C ALA A 120 -7.33 -21.33 21.86
N VAL A 121 -6.11 -21.54 21.35
CA VAL A 121 -5.65 -20.94 20.08
C VAL A 121 -6.47 -21.47 18.90
N GLY A 122 -6.77 -22.77 18.86
CA GLY A 122 -7.61 -23.38 17.82
C GLY A 122 -9.05 -22.89 17.84
N ALA A 123 -9.64 -22.70 19.02
CA ALA A 123 -10.98 -22.10 19.17
C ALA A 123 -10.97 -20.61 18.78
N TRP A 124 -9.89 -19.89 19.07
CA TRP A 124 -9.71 -18.47 18.73
C TRP A 124 -9.52 -18.25 17.23
N THR A 125 -8.73 -19.08 16.54
CA THR A 125 -8.64 -19.02 15.07
C THR A 125 -9.94 -19.45 14.40
N LEU A 126 -10.59 -20.52 14.89
CA LEU A 126 -11.90 -20.96 14.38
C LEU A 126 -12.98 -19.88 14.55
N PHE A 127 -12.98 -19.15 15.68
CA PHE A 127 -13.87 -18.01 15.91
C PHE A 127 -13.70 -16.93 14.84
N TYR A 128 -12.48 -16.56 14.47
CA TYR A 128 -12.24 -15.56 13.43
C TYR A 128 -12.47 -16.08 12.00
N VAL A 129 -12.25 -17.37 11.73
CA VAL A 129 -12.61 -18.01 10.45
C VAL A 129 -14.13 -18.02 10.24
N ILE A 130 -14.91 -18.26 11.30
CA ILE A 130 -16.38 -18.17 11.28
C ILE A 130 -16.87 -16.71 11.24
N ASN A 131 -16.09 -15.76 11.77
CA ASN A 131 -16.44 -14.34 11.84
C ASN A 131 -15.47 -13.43 11.06
N PRO A 132 -15.35 -13.59 9.72
CA PRO A 132 -14.38 -12.83 8.93
C PRO A 132 -14.61 -11.31 9.00
N ARG A 133 -15.86 -10.86 9.17
CA ARG A 133 -16.20 -9.44 9.38
C ARG A 133 -15.57 -8.84 10.65
N LEU A 134 -15.37 -9.64 11.71
CA LEU A 134 -14.65 -9.21 12.91
C LEU A 134 -13.14 -9.23 12.67
N ALA A 135 -12.60 -10.22 11.98
CA ALA A 135 -11.19 -10.27 11.61
C ALA A 135 -10.77 -9.02 10.80
N SER A 136 -11.54 -8.66 9.76
CA SER A 136 -11.29 -7.45 8.96
C SER A 136 -11.40 -6.17 9.77
N ARG A 137 -12.36 -6.07 10.71
CA ARG A 137 -12.49 -4.90 11.60
C ARG A 137 -11.33 -4.77 12.57
N VAL A 138 -10.84 -5.86 13.15
CA VAL A 138 -9.66 -5.86 14.04
C VAL A 138 -8.39 -5.51 13.25
N ALA A 139 -8.20 -6.08 12.07
CA ALA A 139 -7.05 -5.75 11.20
C ALA A 139 -7.07 -4.27 10.78
N ALA A 140 -8.23 -3.72 10.39
CA ALA A 140 -8.40 -2.32 10.07
C ALA A 140 -8.13 -1.39 11.27
N ALA A 141 -8.61 -1.76 12.47
CA ALA A 141 -8.35 -1.00 13.70
C ALA A 141 -6.86 -0.99 14.07
N VAL A 142 -6.18 -2.14 14.01
CA VAL A 142 -4.72 -2.24 14.26
C VAL A 142 -3.93 -1.42 13.24
N SER A 143 -4.32 -1.45 11.95
CA SER A 143 -3.70 -0.61 10.91
C SER A 143 -3.93 0.88 11.16
N ALA A 144 -5.13 1.29 11.58
CA ALA A 144 -5.45 2.68 11.94
C ALA A 144 -4.79 3.16 13.24
N GLN A 145 -4.26 2.26 14.07
CA GLN A 145 -3.52 2.58 15.29
C GLN A 145 -2.00 2.69 15.11
N ALA A 146 -1.48 2.42 13.91
CA ALA A 146 -0.04 2.54 13.62
C ALA A 146 0.39 4.03 13.68
N PRO A 147 1.41 4.40 14.49
CA PRO A 147 1.84 5.79 14.60
C PRO A 147 2.60 6.23 13.34
N ALA A 148 2.17 7.33 12.72
CA ALA A 148 2.90 7.98 11.64
C ALA A 148 4.29 8.44 12.13
N GLY A 149 5.34 8.10 11.40
CA GLY A 149 6.74 8.16 11.86
C GLY A 149 7.40 6.78 12.03
N GLY A 150 6.82 5.71 11.50
CA GLY A 150 7.36 4.34 11.59
C GLY A 150 8.54 4.05 10.65
N GLY A 151 8.90 4.98 9.75
CA GLY A 151 9.84 4.74 8.64
C GLY A 151 11.22 4.19 9.02
N GLU A 152 11.78 4.62 10.15
CA GLU A 152 13.04 4.09 10.69
C GLU A 152 12.91 2.65 11.17
N ARG A 153 11.85 2.35 11.92
CA ARG A 153 11.54 0.98 12.37
C ARG A 153 11.33 0.06 11.17
N ILE A 154 10.52 0.47 10.20
CA ILE A 154 10.28 -0.30 8.97
C ILE A 154 11.62 -0.55 8.24
N TYR A 155 12.49 0.46 8.14
CA TYR A 155 13.80 0.32 7.52
C TYR A 155 14.69 -0.69 8.27
N VAL A 156 14.75 -0.64 9.60
CA VAL A 156 15.54 -1.58 10.43
C VAL A 156 14.97 -3.01 10.33
N ASP A 157 13.67 -3.18 10.54
CA ASP A 157 12.97 -4.48 10.51
C ASP A 157 13.09 -5.18 9.13
N THR A 158 13.10 -4.38 8.05
CA THR A 158 12.81 -4.87 6.68
C THR A 158 13.97 -4.71 5.70
N CYS A 159 14.69 -3.58 5.74
CA CYS A 159 15.64 -3.18 4.70
C CYS A 159 17.11 -3.27 5.14
N ALA A 160 17.40 -2.99 6.42
CA ALA A 160 18.76 -2.88 6.95
C ALA A 160 19.56 -4.19 6.85
N ARG A 161 18.90 -5.36 6.83
CA ARG A 161 19.55 -6.67 6.60
C ARG A 161 20.35 -6.72 5.29
N CYS A 162 19.92 -5.98 4.26
CA CYS A 162 20.59 -5.91 2.96
C CYS A 162 21.29 -4.56 2.73
N HIS A 163 20.69 -3.45 3.16
CA HIS A 163 21.23 -2.10 2.91
C HIS A 163 22.13 -1.55 4.04
N GLY A 164 22.25 -2.27 5.16
CA GLY A 164 22.90 -1.82 6.39
C GLY A 164 22.05 -0.83 7.17
N GLU A 165 22.11 -0.87 8.51
CA GLU A 165 21.45 0.11 9.39
C GLU A 165 21.89 1.54 9.08
N ASP A 166 23.17 1.73 8.73
CA ASP A 166 23.74 3.01 8.34
C ASP A 166 23.80 3.24 6.82
N GLY A 167 22.98 2.53 6.05
CA GLY A 167 22.72 2.76 4.63
C GLY A 167 23.90 2.50 3.69
N ARG A 168 24.98 1.85 4.15
CA ARG A 168 26.20 1.61 3.35
C ARG A 168 26.07 0.56 2.24
N GLY A 169 24.96 -0.17 2.17
CA GLY A 169 24.77 -1.25 1.18
C GLY A 169 25.70 -2.45 1.42
N GLN A 170 25.89 -3.25 0.38
CA GLN A 170 26.84 -4.37 0.37
C GLN A 170 27.69 -4.29 -0.90
N ARG A 171 29.01 -4.36 -0.72
CA ARG A 171 30.00 -4.43 -1.80
C ARG A 171 30.33 -5.88 -2.12
N ASP A 172 30.91 -6.14 -3.28
CA ASP A 172 31.46 -7.47 -3.54
C ASP A 172 32.69 -7.73 -2.66
N ALA A 173 32.93 -8.99 -2.34
CA ALA A 173 34.07 -9.41 -1.54
C ALA A 173 35.34 -9.51 -2.41
N ASP A 174 35.17 -9.92 -3.67
CA ASP A 174 36.27 -10.08 -4.64
C ASP A 174 36.56 -8.77 -5.40
N ASP A 175 35.55 -7.90 -5.56
CA ASP A 175 35.72 -6.51 -6.03
C ASP A 175 34.98 -5.50 -5.13
N PRO A 176 35.68 -4.85 -4.18
CA PRO A 176 35.10 -3.80 -3.35
C PRO A 176 34.60 -2.56 -4.10
N GLN A 177 34.90 -2.36 -5.40
CA GLN A 177 34.33 -1.27 -6.19
C GLN A 177 32.89 -1.58 -6.62
N THR A 178 32.58 -2.85 -6.92
CA THR A 178 31.25 -3.33 -7.28
C THR A 178 30.29 -3.30 -6.08
N LEU A 179 29.11 -2.70 -6.27
CA LEU A 179 28.00 -2.70 -5.30
C LEU A 179 27.01 -3.82 -5.64
N ARG A 180 26.88 -4.80 -4.74
CA ARG A 180 25.88 -5.89 -4.83
C ARG A 180 24.51 -5.47 -4.30
N VAL A 181 24.49 -4.65 -3.26
CA VAL A 181 23.28 -4.00 -2.73
C VAL A 181 23.55 -2.50 -2.64
N ALA A 182 22.58 -1.69 -3.11
CA ALA A 182 22.75 -0.26 -3.27
C ALA A 182 23.08 0.47 -1.94
N GLU A 183 24.17 1.23 -1.96
CA GLU A 183 24.57 2.17 -0.91
C GLU A 183 23.62 3.37 -0.90
N LEU A 184 22.64 3.36 0.01
CA LEU A 184 21.60 4.38 0.10
C LEU A 184 22.15 5.71 0.63
N ARG A 185 23.17 5.68 1.50
CA ARG A 185 23.80 6.84 2.17
C ARG A 185 24.66 7.74 1.27
N ASN A 186 24.97 7.33 0.05
CA ASN A 186 25.91 8.07 -0.81
C ASN A 186 25.17 8.95 -1.82
N THR A 187 25.53 10.23 -1.86
CA THR A 187 24.74 11.31 -2.48
C THR A 187 24.72 11.32 -4.01
N LYS A 188 25.24 10.28 -4.67
CA LYS A 188 25.07 10.04 -6.11
C LYS A 188 23.83 9.18 -6.45
N ASN A 189 23.12 8.67 -5.44
CA ASN A 189 22.06 7.67 -5.61
C ASN A 189 20.63 8.22 -5.46
N LEU A 190 19.66 7.35 -5.79
CA LEU A 190 18.22 7.67 -5.85
C LEU A 190 17.62 8.23 -4.55
N ALA A 191 18.28 8.03 -3.40
CA ALA A 191 17.85 8.54 -2.10
C ALA A 191 17.77 10.08 -2.07
N VAL A 192 18.77 10.78 -2.62
CA VAL A 192 18.83 12.25 -2.58
C VAL A 192 18.35 12.95 -3.86
N ALA A 193 17.80 12.19 -4.82
CA ALA A 193 17.24 12.77 -6.02
C ALA A 193 16.05 13.70 -5.67
N GLU A 194 16.02 14.89 -6.26
CA GLU A 194 14.95 15.89 -6.07
C GLU A 194 13.55 15.31 -6.29
N ASN A 195 13.40 14.48 -7.33
CA ASN A 195 12.19 13.72 -7.60
C ASN A 195 12.24 12.33 -6.93
N PRO A 196 11.38 12.05 -5.92
CA PRO A 196 11.36 10.78 -5.19
C PRO A 196 10.86 9.59 -6.02
N PHE A 197 10.23 9.81 -7.19
CA PHE A 197 9.67 8.79 -8.07
C PHE A 197 10.57 7.56 -8.24
N ARG A 198 11.86 7.77 -8.52
CA ARG A 198 12.78 6.63 -8.78
C ARG A 198 13.03 5.77 -7.55
N LEU A 199 13.04 6.34 -6.35
CA LEU A 199 13.14 5.56 -5.11
C LEU A 199 11.81 4.87 -4.81
N LEU A 200 10.70 5.62 -4.89
CA LEU A 200 9.34 5.14 -4.64
C LEU A 200 9.00 3.93 -5.53
N SER A 201 9.24 4.03 -6.83
CA SER A 201 9.05 2.91 -7.77
C SER A 201 9.91 1.70 -7.42
N ARG A 202 11.17 1.89 -7.01
CA ARG A 202 12.05 0.77 -6.62
C ARG A 202 11.61 0.08 -5.33
N VAL A 203 11.02 0.80 -4.39
CA VAL A 203 10.39 0.18 -3.20
C VAL A 203 9.14 -0.59 -3.62
N ILE A 204 8.25 0.02 -4.40
CA ILE A 204 6.98 -0.60 -4.82
C ILE A 204 7.21 -1.86 -5.67
N THR A 205 8.04 -1.78 -6.72
CA THR A 205 8.21 -2.86 -7.71
C THR A 205 9.40 -3.78 -7.43
N GLY A 206 10.26 -3.43 -6.47
CA GLY A 206 11.54 -4.10 -6.26
C GLY A 206 12.54 -3.88 -7.39
N VAL A 207 13.53 -4.78 -7.48
CA VAL A 207 14.51 -4.80 -8.57
C VAL A 207 14.53 -6.21 -9.19
N PRO A 208 14.03 -6.38 -10.44
CA PRO A 208 14.04 -7.66 -11.15
C PRO A 208 15.43 -8.31 -11.17
N SER A 209 15.45 -9.64 -11.11
CA SER A 209 16.68 -10.46 -11.06
C SER A 209 17.62 -10.19 -9.88
N THR A 210 17.10 -9.67 -8.76
CA THR A 210 17.86 -9.49 -7.50
C THR A 210 17.07 -10.00 -6.29
N GLN A 211 17.68 -9.92 -5.10
CA GLN A 211 17.04 -10.24 -3.82
C GLN A 211 16.15 -9.11 -3.26
N MET A 212 15.94 -8.00 -3.97
CA MET A 212 15.05 -6.91 -3.52
C MET A 212 13.61 -7.17 -4.01
N PRO A 213 12.68 -7.59 -3.13
CA PRO A 213 11.31 -7.89 -3.52
C PRO A 213 10.50 -6.61 -3.80
N ALA A 214 9.32 -6.79 -4.38
CA ALA A 214 8.32 -5.74 -4.52
C ALA A 214 7.59 -5.52 -3.18
N TRP A 215 7.74 -4.34 -2.56
CA TRP A 215 7.10 -4.04 -1.28
C TRP A 215 5.69 -3.44 -1.43
N GLY A 216 5.25 -3.07 -2.65
CA GLY A 216 3.90 -2.56 -2.89
C GLY A 216 2.77 -3.45 -2.35
N PRO A 217 2.80 -4.77 -2.60
CA PRO A 217 1.84 -5.73 -2.03
C PRO A 217 2.04 -6.05 -0.53
N LEU A 218 3.20 -5.69 0.05
CA LEU A 218 3.62 -6.13 1.39
C LEU A 218 3.53 -5.04 2.47
N LEU A 219 3.51 -3.76 2.06
CA LEU A 219 3.43 -2.59 2.93
C LEU A 219 2.24 -1.72 2.54
N SER A 220 1.61 -1.06 3.52
CA SER A 220 0.57 -0.06 3.27
C SER A 220 1.12 1.20 2.57
N ASN A 221 0.24 2.04 2.01
CA ASN A 221 0.65 3.25 1.31
C ASN A 221 1.44 4.21 2.22
N ASP A 222 0.99 4.38 3.46
CA ASP A 222 1.65 5.24 4.45
C ASP A 222 2.98 4.65 4.96
N GLU A 223 3.09 3.31 5.12
CA GLU A 223 4.37 2.65 5.44
C GLU A 223 5.41 2.80 4.31
N ILE A 224 4.97 2.73 3.05
CA ILE A 224 5.82 2.98 1.87
C ILE A 224 6.29 4.44 1.86
N VAL A 225 5.40 5.40 2.14
CA VAL A 225 5.77 6.82 2.28
C VAL A 225 6.75 7.03 3.43
N ASP A 226 6.52 6.41 4.58
CA ASP A 226 7.37 6.55 5.77
C ASP A 226 8.77 5.97 5.55
N VAL A 227 8.92 4.76 5.00
CA VAL A 227 10.24 4.17 4.73
C VAL A 227 10.99 4.90 3.62
N VAL A 228 10.29 5.38 2.57
CA VAL A 228 10.89 6.27 1.56
C VAL A 228 11.35 7.59 2.19
N ASN A 229 10.52 8.23 3.02
CA ASN A 229 10.88 9.47 3.70
C ASN A 229 12.03 9.31 4.70
N HIS A 230 12.14 8.15 5.36
CA HIS A 230 13.31 7.80 6.17
C HIS A 230 14.57 7.75 5.31
N VAL A 231 14.62 6.91 4.25
CA VAL A 231 15.79 6.82 3.35
C VAL A 231 16.18 8.19 2.74
N ARG A 232 15.20 9.06 2.49
CA ARG A 232 15.39 10.43 1.96
C ARG A 232 15.90 11.46 2.97
N THR A 233 15.86 11.17 4.28
CA THR A 233 16.35 12.10 5.34
C THR A 233 17.23 11.47 6.42
N ALA A 234 17.52 10.18 6.33
CA ALA A 234 18.50 9.49 7.14
C ALA A 234 19.94 9.89 6.75
N TRP A 235 20.89 9.57 7.63
CA TRP A 235 22.34 9.66 7.41
C TRP A 235 22.90 11.04 6.95
N GLY A 236 22.13 12.12 7.13
CA GLY A 236 22.51 13.48 6.75
C GLY A 236 21.92 13.97 5.41
N HIS A 237 20.97 13.24 4.83
CA HIS A 237 20.19 13.72 3.67
C HIS A 237 19.16 14.80 4.07
N ASP A 238 18.97 15.81 3.22
CA ASP A 238 17.90 16.81 3.35
C ASP A 238 17.03 16.84 2.07
N ALA A 239 16.62 15.66 1.60
CA ALA A 239 15.83 15.53 0.37
C ALA A 239 14.32 15.73 0.64
N SER A 240 13.61 16.26 -0.36
CA SER A 240 12.18 16.54 -0.30
C SER A 240 11.35 15.31 0.14
N LYS A 241 10.62 15.42 1.25
CA LYS A 241 9.72 14.35 1.73
C LYS A 241 8.42 14.34 0.95
N ILE A 242 7.92 13.13 0.64
CA ILE A 242 6.54 12.92 0.18
C ILE A 242 5.61 13.24 1.35
N ARG A 243 4.61 14.11 1.16
CA ARG A 243 3.79 14.68 2.23
C ARG A 243 2.27 14.54 2.04
N LEU A 244 1.80 14.08 0.87
CA LEU A 244 0.40 13.68 0.58
C LEU A 244 -0.65 14.70 1.10
N ARG A 245 -0.42 15.99 0.82
CA ARG A 245 -1.09 17.12 1.47
C ARG A 245 -2.45 17.50 0.89
N PHE A 246 -2.69 17.20 -0.38
CA PHE A 246 -3.84 17.73 -1.13
C PHE A 246 -4.91 16.65 -1.31
N ARG A 247 -6.19 17.03 -1.24
CA ARG A 247 -7.33 16.14 -1.54
C ARG A 247 -7.79 16.19 -3.00
N HIS A 248 -7.29 17.18 -3.76
CA HIS A 248 -7.58 17.37 -5.18
C HIS A 248 -6.26 17.47 -5.95
N PRO A 249 -6.19 16.96 -7.20
CA PRO A 249 -5.01 17.10 -8.05
C PRO A 249 -4.93 18.50 -8.69
N PRO A 250 -3.83 18.82 -9.40
CA PRO A 250 -3.84 19.86 -10.42
C PRO A 250 -4.85 19.51 -11.53
N LYS A 251 -5.53 20.51 -12.10
CA LYS A 251 -6.61 20.31 -13.10
C LYS A 251 -6.23 19.42 -14.28
N ASP A 252 -5.01 19.52 -14.78
CA ASP A 252 -4.55 18.69 -15.91
C ASP A 252 -4.52 17.19 -15.55
N ILE A 253 -4.21 16.88 -14.27
CA ILE A 253 -4.24 15.52 -13.73
C ILE A 253 -5.68 15.08 -13.44
N GLU A 254 -6.57 15.98 -13.02
CA GLU A 254 -8.02 15.74 -12.89
C GLU A 254 -8.62 15.26 -14.22
N VAL A 255 -8.33 15.98 -15.31
CA VAL A 255 -8.74 15.62 -16.68
C VAL A 255 -8.12 14.30 -17.13
N LEU A 256 -6.84 14.07 -16.84
CA LEU A 256 -6.15 12.82 -17.16
C LEU A 256 -6.73 11.62 -16.38
N GLU A 257 -7.06 11.78 -15.10
CA GLU A 257 -7.73 10.75 -14.29
C GLU A 257 -9.14 10.43 -14.84
N CYS A 258 -9.89 11.45 -15.31
CA CYS A 258 -11.17 11.24 -15.98
C CYS A 258 -11.01 10.50 -17.33
N HIS A 259 -10.04 10.88 -18.16
CA HIS A 259 -9.75 10.18 -19.43
C HIS A 259 -9.32 8.72 -19.21
N LEU A 260 -8.53 8.43 -18.17
CA LEU A 260 -8.14 7.08 -17.79
C LEU A 260 -9.33 6.23 -17.31
N ALA A 261 -10.22 6.79 -16.49
CA ALA A 261 -11.43 6.10 -16.05
C ALA A 261 -12.38 5.80 -17.22
N GLU A 262 -12.49 6.72 -18.18
CA GLU A 262 -13.32 6.51 -19.37
C GLU A 262 -12.72 5.49 -20.35
N ALA A 263 -11.40 5.50 -20.55
CA ALA A 263 -10.72 4.49 -21.36
C ALA A 263 -10.80 3.08 -20.74
N MET A 264 -10.81 2.98 -19.41
CA MET A 264 -11.10 1.74 -18.68
C MET A 264 -12.52 1.22 -18.98
N ARG A 265 -13.55 2.03 -18.72
CA ARG A 265 -14.96 1.65 -18.98
C ARG A 265 -15.21 1.25 -20.44
N ARG A 266 -14.55 1.92 -21.39
CA ARG A 266 -14.65 1.62 -22.82
C ARG A 266 -13.84 0.40 -23.30
N LYS A 267 -13.08 -0.26 -22.42
CA LYS A 267 -12.10 -1.31 -22.78
C LYS A 267 -11.13 -0.86 -23.89
N ASP A 268 -10.66 0.39 -23.84
CA ASP A 268 -9.85 0.99 -24.92
C ASP A 268 -8.35 1.04 -24.54
N PRO A 269 -7.55 0.01 -24.94
CA PRO A 269 -6.11 0.00 -24.65
C PRO A 269 -5.36 1.09 -25.41
N VAL A 270 -5.89 1.59 -26.54
CA VAL A 270 -5.25 2.64 -27.34
C VAL A 270 -5.40 3.99 -26.65
N GLN A 271 -6.56 4.31 -26.07
CA GLN A 271 -6.75 5.50 -25.25
C GLN A 271 -6.04 5.40 -23.90
N MET A 272 -6.01 4.22 -23.26
CA MET A 272 -5.16 3.99 -22.07
C MET A 272 -3.67 4.27 -22.40
N ALA A 273 -3.19 3.86 -23.57
CA ALA A 273 -1.82 4.14 -24.04
C ALA A 273 -1.60 5.60 -24.46
N ALA A 274 -2.58 6.27 -25.05
CA ALA A 274 -2.47 7.65 -25.50
C ALA A 274 -2.44 8.65 -24.33
N TRP A 275 -3.42 8.54 -23.42
CA TRP A 275 -3.55 9.44 -22.27
C TRP A 275 -2.64 9.05 -21.12
N GLY A 276 -2.65 7.78 -20.72
CA GLY A 276 -1.82 7.30 -19.62
C GLY A 276 -0.34 7.37 -19.93
N TRP A 277 0.06 7.00 -21.15
CA TRP A 277 1.45 6.67 -21.46
C TRP A 277 2.01 7.39 -22.70
N PRO A 278 1.91 8.74 -22.82
CA PRO A 278 2.35 9.49 -23.99
C PRO A 278 3.85 9.31 -24.34
N GLU A 279 4.17 9.58 -25.61
CA GLU A 279 5.44 9.17 -26.22
C GLU A 279 6.68 9.85 -25.59
N GLY A 280 7.66 9.02 -25.20
CA GLY A 280 8.89 9.44 -24.53
C GLY A 280 8.91 9.18 -23.02
N LEU A 281 7.78 8.77 -22.43
CA LEU A 281 7.77 8.20 -21.08
C LEU A 281 8.30 6.74 -21.09
N ARG A 282 8.82 6.32 -19.94
CA ARG A 282 9.14 4.90 -19.63
C ARG A 282 8.21 4.44 -18.50
N PRO A 283 6.95 4.14 -18.82
CA PRO A 283 5.94 3.83 -17.81
C PRO A 283 6.21 2.51 -17.12
N THR A 284 5.68 2.35 -15.92
CA THR A 284 5.68 1.10 -15.16
C THR A 284 4.26 0.80 -14.69
N LEU A 285 3.71 -0.34 -15.09
CA LEU A 285 2.46 -0.90 -14.58
C LEU A 285 2.82 -2.04 -13.62
N PHE A 286 2.27 -2.05 -12.41
CA PHE A 286 2.47 -3.15 -11.47
C PHE A 286 1.12 -3.53 -10.84
N ARG A 287 0.63 -4.73 -11.12
CA ARG A 287 -0.56 -5.29 -10.47
C ARG A 287 -0.19 -6.58 -9.72
N ILE A 288 -1.00 -6.97 -8.74
CA ILE A 288 -0.87 -8.31 -8.13
C ILE A 288 -1.24 -9.36 -9.20
N GLY A 289 -0.48 -10.45 -9.24
CA GLY A 289 -0.54 -11.47 -10.31
C GLY A 289 0.51 -11.28 -11.41
N ASP A 290 1.12 -10.09 -11.57
CA ASP A 290 2.17 -9.89 -12.58
C ASP A 290 3.49 -10.61 -12.25
N ASP A 291 4.15 -11.12 -13.29
CA ASP A 291 5.39 -11.91 -13.24
C ASP A 291 6.62 -11.11 -12.76
N LYS A 292 6.74 -10.93 -11.45
CA LYS A 292 7.96 -10.48 -10.72
C LYS A 292 8.61 -9.19 -11.24
N GLY A 293 7.99 -8.05 -10.91
CA GLY A 293 8.70 -6.74 -10.90
C GLY A 293 8.05 -5.62 -11.69
N GLY A 294 6.85 -5.84 -12.23
CA GLY A 294 6.09 -4.86 -12.99
C GLY A 294 6.46 -4.81 -14.46
N THR A 295 5.47 -4.49 -15.29
CA THR A 295 5.62 -4.34 -16.73
C THR A 295 6.14 -2.93 -17.05
N VAL A 296 7.29 -2.84 -17.74
CA VAL A 296 7.98 -1.57 -18.00
C VAL A 296 8.03 -1.28 -19.51
N GLY A 297 7.72 -0.04 -19.87
CA GLY A 297 7.72 0.45 -21.26
C GLY A 297 6.33 0.49 -21.88
N ARG A 298 6.06 1.54 -22.69
CA ARG A 298 4.73 1.87 -23.23
C ARG A 298 4.05 0.68 -23.90
N ASP A 299 4.75 0.00 -24.79
CA ASP A 299 4.14 -1.04 -25.63
C ASP A 299 3.82 -2.31 -24.83
N ALA A 300 4.70 -2.68 -23.89
CA ALA A 300 4.47 -3.80 -22.97
C ALA A 300 3.32 -3.51 -21.99
N VAL A 301 3.24 -2.28 -21.47
CA VAL A 301 2.12 -1.83 -20.62
C VAL A 301 0.81 -1.80 -21.42
N THR A 302 0.86 -1.38 -22.68
CA THR A 302 -0.30 -1.40 -23.60
C THR A 302 -0.77 -2.83 -23.82
N GLU A 303 0.13 -3.79 -24.04
CA GLU A 303 -0.25 -5.20 -24.24
C GLU A 303 -0.78 -5.88 -22.96
N ARG A 304 -0.32 -5.49 -21.76
CA ARG A 304 -0.98 -5.92 -20.50
C ARG A 304 -2.43 -5.41 -20.42
N TRP A 305 -2.68 -4.14 -20.78
CA TRP A 305 -4.05 -3.60 -20.87
C TRP A 305 -4.89 -4.31 -21.94
N SER A 306 -4.35 -4.52 -23.14
CA SER A 306 -4.99 -5.29 -24.20
C SER A 306 -5.35 -6.70 -23.74
N ARG A 307 -4.45 -7.40 -23.03
CA ARG A 307 -4.69 -8.73 -22.47
C ARG A 307 -5.83 -8.72 -21.46
N TYR A 308 -5.83 -7.79 -20.51
CA TYR A 308 -6.93 -7.66 -19.54
C TYR A 308 -8.29 -7.44 -20.23
N PHE A 309 -8.36 -6.50 -21.18
CA PHE A 309 -9.60 -6.21 -21.89
C PHE A 309 -10.07 -7.37 -22.79
N ARG A 310 -9.16 -8.22 -23.30
CA ARG A 310 -9.48 -9.49 -23.97
C ARG A 310 -10.01 -10.54 -22.99
N ASN A 311 -9.37 -10.72 -21.83
CA ASN A 311 -9.82 -11.67 -20.80
C ASN A 311 -11.25 -11.37 -20.32
N LEU A 312 -11.60 -10.09 -20.18
CA LEU A 312 -12.96 -9.62 -19.84
C LEU A 312 -14.06 -9.96 -20.87
N CYS A 313 -13.76 -10.63 -21.99
CA CYS A 313 -14.71 -11.14 -23.00
C CYS A 313 -15.79 -10.11 -23.41
N ASN A 314 -17.09 -10.45 -23.38
CA ASN A 314 -18.23 -9.55 -23.63
C ASN A 314 -18.74 -8.88 -22.34
N GLY A 315 -18.21 -9.22 -21.17
CA GLY A 315 -18.40 -8.49 -19.92
C GLY A 315 -17.96 -7.02 -20.01
N GLU A 316 -18.20 -6.21 -18.97
CA GLU A 316 -17.93 -4.77 -19.00
C GLU A 316 -17.46 -4.22 -17.64
N VAL A 317 -16.58 -3.22 -17.64
CA VAL A 317 -16.25 -2.46 -16.42
C VAL A 317 -17.34 -1.40 -16.24
N THR A 318 -18.30 -1.68 -15.35
CA THR A 318 -19.49 -0.84 -15.14
C THR A 318 -19.18 0.43 -14.38
N ASP A 319 -18.29 0.37 -13.40
CA ASP A 319 -17.81 1.54 -12.65
C ASP A 319 -16.31 1.46 -12.39
N PHE A 320 -15.67 2.63 -12.30
CA PHE A 320 -14.26 2.76 -11.99
C PHE A 320 -14.01 4.11 -11.29
N GLN A 321 -13.66 4.06 -10.01
CA GLN A 321 -13.51 5.23 -9.16
C GLN A 321 -12.22 5.18 -8.34
N LEU A 322 -11.62 6.36 -8.18
CA LEU A 322 -10.60 6.61 -7.16
C LEU A 322 -11.28 7.31 -5.99
N ARG A 323 -11.12 6.79 -4.78
CA ARG A 323 -11.68 7.35 -3.54
C ARG A 323 -10.58 7.52 -2.49
N GLU A 324 -10.84 8.33 -1.45
CA GLU A 324 -9.89 8.62 -0.36
C GLU A 324 -8.52 9.18 -0.85
N VAL A 325 -8.47 9.79 -2.04
CA VAL A 325 -7.20 10.14 -2.69
C VAL A 325 -6.51 11.30 -1.98
N ARG A 326 -5.22 11.11 -1.72
CA ARG A 326 -4.28 12.14 -1.30
C ARG A 326 -3.22 12.34 -2.38
N TYR A 327 -2.87 13.58 -2.63
CA TYR A 327 -1.91 13.99 -3.66
C TYR A 327 -0.72 14.73 -3.05
N ASP A 328 0.46 14.52 -3.63
CA ASP A 328 1.71 15.19 -3.29
C ASP A 328 2.30 15.84 -4.56
N PHE A 329 2.43 17.16 -4.53
CA PHE A 329 3.02 18.01 -5.57
C PHE A 329 3.41 19.36 -4.96
N GLU A 330 4.21 20.14 -5.67
CA GLU A 330 4.63 21.48 -5.24
C GLU A 330 3.88 22.54 -6.07
N PRO A 331 2.87 23.26 -5.54
CA PRO A 331 1.97 24.09 -6.35
C PRO A 331 2.66 25.17 -7.19
N GLU A 332 3.80 25.70 -6.72
CA GLU A 332 4.55 26.75 -7.44
C GLU A 332 5.32 26.22 -8.66
N THR A 333 5.69 24.94 -8.68
CA THR A 333 6.54 24.32 -9.72
C THR A 333 5.87 23.18 -10.47
N VAL A 334 4.69 22.72 -10.05
CA VAL A 334 4.00 21.55 -10.64
C VAL A 334 3.78 21.66 -12.15
N GLN A 335 3.64 22.89 -12.69
CA GLN A 335 3.45 23.12 -14.12
C GLN A 335 4.74 23.08 -14.98
N GLN A 336 5.92 22.99 -14.37
CA GLN A 336 7.21 22.97 -15.07
C GLN A 336 7.51 21.61 -15.72
N GLU A 337 8.45 21.58 -16.67
CA GLU A 337 8.88 20.35 -17.35
C GLU A 337 9.66 19.44 -16.40
N GLY A 338 9.32 18.14 -16.37
CA GLY A 338 9.92 17.16 -15.45
C GLY A 338 9.24 17.03 -14.09
N SER A 339 8.38 17.99 -13.72
CA SER A 339 7.55 17.98 -12.52
C SER A 339 6.67 16.74 -12.41
N TYR A 340 6.24 16.43 -11.18
CA TYR A 340 5.55 15.21 -10.84
C TYR A 340 4.37 15.45 -9.88
N VAL A 341 3.43 14.52 -9.88
CA VAL A 341 2.35 14.43 -8.89
C VAL A 341 2.28 12.98 -8.43
N ILE A 342 2.38 12.73 -7.12
CA ILE A 342 2.12 11.39 -6.55
C ILE A 342 0.67 11.38 -6.06
N ALA A 343 -0.09 10.35 -6.41
CA ALA A 343 -1.46 10.13 -5.94
C ALA A 343 -1.54 8.78 -5.22
N MET A 344 -2.12 8.75 -4.03
CA MET A 344 -2.32 7.54 -3.24
C MET A 344 -3.72 7.53 -2.63
N GLY A 345 -4.44 6.41 -2.78
CA GLY A 345 -5.81 6.31 -2.31
C GLY A 345 -6.37 4.90 -2.49
N ARG A 346 -7.69 4.80 -2.54
CA ARG A 346 -8.43 3.57 -2.83
C ARG A 346 -8.87 3.52 -4.28
N ILE A 347 -8.82 2.33 -4.86
CA ILE A 347 -9.39 2.03 -6.16
C ILE A 347 -10.62 1.14 -5.94
N TYR A 348 -11.72 1.51 -6.58
CA TYR A 348 -12.99 0.79 -6.60
C TYR A 348 -13.31 0.52 -8.06
N GLN A 349 -13.51 -0.75 -8.42
CA GLN A 349 -13.88 -1.17 -9.76
C GLN A 349 -15.05 -2.13 -9.65
N GLU A 350 -16.09 -1.89 -10.46
CA GLU A 350 -17.19 -2.84 -10.63
C GLU A 350 -17.17 -3.34 -12.07
N SER A 351 -17.35 -4.64 -12.23
CA SER A 351 -17.28 -5.31 -13.52
C SER A 351 -18.35 -6.39 -13.60
N ARG A 352 -19.03 -6.48 -14.75
CA ARG A 352 -19.88 -7.62 -15.09
C ARG A 352 -19.05 -8.65 -15.86
N THR A 353 -19.13 -9.93 -15.48
CA THR A 353 -18.52 -11.04 -16.22
C THR A 353 -19.30 -11.36 -17.51
N ASP A 354 -18.78 -12.28 -18.32
CA ASP A 354 -19.47 -12.79 -19.53
C ASP A 354 -20.80 -13.49 -19.17
N ASP A 355 -20.80 -14.22 -18.05
CA ASP A 355 -21.97 -14.91 -17.48
C ASP A 355 -22.97 -13.97 -16.78
N GLY A 356 -22.69 -12.66 -16.73
CA GLY A 356 -23.57 -11.66 -16.14
C GLY A 356 -23.38 -11.41 -14.63
N GLU A 357 -22.45 -12.09 -13.97
CA GLU A 357 -22.15 -11.90 -12.54
C GLU A 357 -21.51 -10.52 -12.30
N MET A 358 -21.89 -9.85 -11.21
CA MET A 358 -21.34 -8.56 -10.79
C MET A 358 -20.20 -8.75 -9.78
N VAL A 359 -18.97 -8.43 -10.18
CA VAL A 359 -17.76 -8.47 -9.35
C VAL A 359 -17.41 -7.03 -8.91
N SER A 360 -16.99 -6.86 -7.65
CA SER A 360 -16.69 -5.55 -7.04
C SER A 360 -15.31 -5.57 -6.37
N ASP A 361 -14.30 -5.17 -7.13
CA ASP A 361 -12.89 -5.17 -6.73
C ASP A 361 -12.47 -3.89 -6.01
N LYS A 362 -11.81 -4.04 -4.86
CA LYS A 362 -11.53 -2.94 -3.93
C LYS A 362 -10.12 -3.07 -3.37
N GLY A 363 -9.32 -2.02 -3.53
CA GLY A 363 -7.92 -2.02 -3.13
C GLY A 363 -7.35 -0.63 -2.90
N ARG A 364 -6.03 -0.56 -2.78
CA ARG A 364 -5.21 0.65 -2.79
C ARG A 364 -4.65 0.88 -4.18
N PHE A 365 -4.30 2.12 -4.48
CA PHE A 365 -3.39 2.44 -5.58
C PHE A 365 -2.26 3.37 -5.12
N ILE A 366 -1.16 3.33 -5.87
CA ILE A 366 -0.10 4.34 -5.85
C ILE A 366 0.21 4.70 -7.30
N ARG A 367 -0.05 5.95 -7.66
CA ARG A 367 0.19 6.52 -8.97
C ARG A 367 1.21 7.63 -8.89
N VAL A 368 2.05 7.74 -9.92
CA VAL A 368 2.96 8.87 -10.07
C VAL A 368 2.86 9.41 -11.49
N TYR A 369 2.38 10.62 -11.63
CA TYR A 369 2.33 11.36 -12.88
C TYR A 369 3.64 12.13 -13.08
N GLN A 370 4.06 12.29 -14.33
CA GLN A 370 5.18 13.14 -14.70
C GLN A 370 4.85 13.98 -15.94
N LYS A 371 5.21 15.26 -15.90
CA LYS A 371 5.15 16.14 -17.06
C LYS A 371 6.39 15.94 -17.93
N ARG A 372 6.21 15.62 -19.22
CA ARG A 372 7.27 15.52 -20.24
C ARG A 372 6.84 16.12 -21.57
N ARG A 373 7.74 16.87 -22.20
CA ARG A 373 7.49 17.62 -23.45
C ARG A 373 6.23 18.49 -23.34
N GLY A 374 5.97 19.04 -22.15
CA GLY A 374 4.76 19.80 -21.82
C GLY A 374 3.48 18.97 -21.57
N LEU A 375 3.45 17.68 -21.91
CA LEU A 375 2.31 16.78 -21.68
C LEU A 375 2.41 16.12 -20.31
N TRP A 376 1.28 15.96 -19.62
CA TRP A 376 1.19 15.03 -18.50
C TRP A 376 0.97 13.61 -19.00
N GLY A 377 1.67 12.67 -18.38
CA GLY A 377 1.34 11.25 -18.43
C GLY A 377 1.56 10.62 -17.06
N LEU A 378 1.01 9.42 -16.91
CA LEU A 378 1.32 8.55 -15.79
C LEU A 378 2.74 7.97 -16.00
N ALA A 379 3.46 7.64 -14.92
CA ALA A 379 4.83 7.13 -14.95
C ALA A 379 5.00 5.85 -14.11
N LEU A 380 4.25 5.73 -13.01
CA LEU A 380 3.98 4.46 -12.30
C LEU A 380 2.48 4.35 -12.05
N ASP A 381 1.92 3.15 -12.27
CA ASP A 381 0.57 2.75 -11.90
C ASP A 381 0.63 1.44 -11.11
N PHE A 382 0.61 1.53 -9.79
CA PHE A 382 0.49 0.40 -8.88
C PHE A 382 -0.94 0.31 -8.33
N ALA A 383 -1.50 -0.90 -8.29
CA ALA A 383 -2.63 -1.21 -7.41
C ALA A 383 -2.64 -2.69 -7.01
N ASP A 384 -3.30 -2.99 -5.89
CA ASP A 384 -3.41 -4.34 -5.32
C ASP A 384 -4.78 -5.04 -5.55
N ILE A 385 -5.64 -4.51 -6.42
CA ILE A 385 -6.76 -5.29 -6.97
C ILE A 385 -6.27 -6.28 -8.03
N PRO A 386 -6.84 -7.50 -8.09
CA PRO A 386 -6.57 -8.45 -9.16
C PRO A 386 -7.14 -7.96 -10.50
N PHE A 387 -6.58 -8.47 -11.60
CA PHE A 387 -7.08 -8.25 -12.96
C PHE A 387 -7.48 -9.58 -13.63
N GLU A 388 -7.77 -10.59 -12.81
CA GLU A 388 -8.10 -11.97 -13.22
C GLU A 388 -9.61 -12.15 -13.49
N ILE A 389 -10.27 -11.10 -13.99
CA ILE A 389 -11.69 -11.13 -14.37
C ILE A 389 -11.77 -11.59 -15.83
N GLY A 390 -12.16 -12.84 -16.06
CA GLY A 390 -12.32 -13.37 -17.42
C GLY A 390 -12.56 -14.87 -17.52
N CYS A 391 -13.16 -15.28 -18.64
CA CYS A 391 -13.31 -16.69 -19.00
C CYS A 391 -11.94 -17.37 -19.13
N PRO A 392 -11.82 -18.69 -18.89
CA PRO A 392 -10.53 -19.37 -18.95
C PRO A 392 -9.93 -19.29 -20.36
N VAL A 393 -8.78 -18.62 -20.46
CA VAL A 393 -7.96 -18.54 -21.68
C VAL A 393 -6.93 -19.66 -21.69
N ASP A 394 -6.61 -20.18 -22.87
CA ASP A 394 -5.53 -21.16 -23.03
C ASP A 394 -4.18 -20.51 -22.68
N PRO A 395 -3.39 -21.06 -21.73
CA PRO A 395 -2.13 -20.44 -21.29
C PRO A 395 -1.01 -20.43 -22.34
N GLN A 396 -1.14 -21.17 -23.45
CA GLN A 396 -0.16 -21.29 -24.52
C GLN A 396 -0.55 -20.50 -25.77
N THR A 397 -1.83 -20.49 -26.16
CA THR A 397 -2.30 -19.73 -27.34
C THR A 397 -2.80 -18.33 -26.99
N GLY A 398 -3.30 -18.11 -25.77
CA GLY A 398 -3.94 -16.86 -25.35
C GLY A 398 -5.34 -16.65 -25.95
N GLU A 399 -5.93 -17.69 -26.55
CA GLU A 399 -7.30 -17.68 -27.05
C GLU A 399 -8.30 -17.99 -25.92
N VAL A 400 -9.50 -17.42 -26.01
CA VAL A 400 -10.60 -17.70 -25.08
C VAL A 400 -11.12 -19.11 -25.35
N LEU A 401 -11.15 -19.98 -24.33
CA LEU A 401 -11.73 -21.31 -24.49
C LEU A 401 -13.25 -21.17 -24.73
N PRO A 402 -13.84 -21.97 -25.65
CA PRO A 402 -15.27 -21.94 -25.85
C PRO A 402 -16.02 -22.37 -24.57
N PRO A 403 -17.22 -21.83 -24.31
CA PRO A 403 -18.03 -22.25 -23.17
C PRO A 403 -18.26 -23.76 -23.21
N ALA A 404 -18.17 -24.40 -22.04
CA ALA A 404 -18.32 -25.85 -21.92
C ALA A 404 -19.72 -26.26 -22.39
N ALA A 405 -19.80 -27.11 -23.42
CA ALA A 405 -21.06 -27.59 -23.95
C ALA A 405 -21.86 -28.32 -22.85
N GLU A 406 -23.12 -27.95 -22.70
CA GLU A 406 -23.99 -28.45 -21.63
C GLU A 406 -24.08 -29.99 -21.67
N ALA A 407 -23.91 -30.62 -20.50
CA ALA A 407 -24.14 -32.05 -20.35
C ALA A 407 -25.65 -32.35 -20.46
N PRO A 408 -26.05 -33.47 -21.09
CA PRO A 408 -27.46 -33.75 -21.35
C PRO A 408 -28.26 -33.96 -20.05
N ASP A 409 -29.54 -33.59 -20.08
CA ASP A 409 -30.46 -33.56 -18.94
C ASP A 409 -30.38 -34.79 -18.03
N GLY A 410 -30.02 -34.57 -16.77
CA GLY A 410 -29.99 -35.59 -15.71
C GLY A 410 -30.39 -35.01 -14.37
N ASP A 411 -31.62 -35.29 -13.94
CA ASP A 411 -32.24 -34.95 -12.66
C ASP A 411 -31.99 -33.51 -12.14
N ALA A 412 -32.86 -32.60 -12.56
CA ALA A 412 -32.81 -31.19 -12.19
C ALA A 412 -32.76 -31.00 -10.65
N PRO A 413 -31.71 -30.34 -10.11
CA PRO A 413 -31.73 -29.84 -8.74
C PRO A 413 -32.90 -28.86 -8.57
N ALA A 414 -33.53 -28.87 -7.40
CA ALA A 414 -34.56 -27.87 -7.09
C ALA A 414 -33.98 -26.45 -7.26
N PRO A 415 -34.75 -25.49 -7.82
CA PRO A 415 -34.23 -24.17 -8.14
C PRO A 415 -33.62 -23.52 -6.89
N ALA A 416 -32.41 -22.98 -7.05
CA ALA A 416 -31.78 -22.17 -6.01
C ALA A 416 -32.74 -21.04 -5.61
N PRO A 417 -32.85 -20.71 -4.31
CA PRO A 417 -33.67 -19.60 -3.88
C PRO A 417 -33.15 -18.31 -4.56
N GLY A 418 -34.08 -17.47 -5.02
CA GLY A 418 -33.74 -16.11 -5.43
C GLY A 418 -33.12 -15.31 -4.28
N PRO A 419 -32.73 -14.04 -4.50
CA PRO A 419 -32.19 -13.19 -3.43
C PRO A 419 -33.11 -13.26 -2.21
N GLY A 420 -32.55 -13.67 -1.08
CA GLY A 420 -33.32 -13.88 0.15
C GLY A 420 -34.05 -12.61 0.57
N PRO A 421 -35.18 -12.73 1.30
CA PRO A 421 -35.89 -11.55 1.77
C PRO A 421 -34.94 -10.62 2.52
N ALA A 422 -35.06 -9.31 2.25
CA ALA A 422 -34.23 -8.28 2.85
C ALA A 422 -34.12 -8.48 4.38
N PRO A 423 -32.94 -8.30 4.97
CA PRO A 423 -32.69 -8.67 6.37
C PRO A 423 -33.68 -7.96 7.29
N SER A 424 -34.54 -8.73 7.93
CA SER A 424 -35.61 -8.24 8.80
C SER A 424 -35.04 -7.47 9.98
N THR A 425 -35.21 -6.15 10.00
CA THR A 425 -34.73 -5.27 11.07
C THR A 425 -35.70 -5.20 12.24
N ASP A 426 -35.18 -4.82 13.41
CA ASP A 426 -35.93 -4.60 14.66
C ASP A 426 -36.67 -3.25 14.70
N LEU A 427 -36.56 -2.45 13.63
CA LEU A 427 -37.23 -1.17 13.44
C LEU A 427 -38.21 -1.27 12.28
N GLY A 428 -39.44 -0.79 12.48
CA GLY A 428 -40.31 -0.31 11.42
C GLY A 428 -40.31 1.22 11.40
N TYR A 429 -41.18 1.80 10.58
CA TYR A 429 -41.32 3.25 10.52
C TYR A 429 -41.80 3.85 11.85
N ALA A 430 -42.70 3.17 12.57
CA ALA A 430 -43.21 3.63 13.86
C ALA A 430 -42.09 3.76 14.92
N GLU A 431 -41.16 2.81 14.97
CA GLU A 431 -40.01 2.86 15.88
C GLU A 431 -39.01 3.95 15.46
N VAL A 432 -38.82 4.19 14.16
CA VAL A 432 -38.02 5.32 13.64
C VAL A 432 -38.65 6.67 14.01
N GLN A 433 -39.98 6.81 13.91
CA GLN A 433 -40.68 8.00 14.39
C GLN A 433 -40.47 8.20 15.89
N ALA A 434 -40.60 7.15 16.70
CA ALA A 434 -40.40 7.21 18.15
C ALA A 434 -38.96 7.59 18.54
N LEU A 435 -37.94 7.06 17.83
CA LEU A 435 -36.54 7.45 18.02
C LEU A 435 -36.30 8.94 17.72
N LEU A 436 -36.90 9.45 16.64
CA LEU A 436 -36.74 10.86 16.22
C LEU A 436 -37.53 11.83 17.10
N GLU A 437 -38.74 11.46 17.57
CA GLU A 437 -39.49 12.26 18.55
C GLU A 437 -38.83 12.26 19.93
N GLY A 438 -38.17 11.15 20.31
CA GLY A 438 -37.39 11.03 21.56
C GLY A 438 -36.26 12.05 21.70
N LEU A 439 -35.80 12.67 20.61
CA LEU A 439 -34.82 13.76 20.61
C LEU A 439 -35.38 15.09 21.16
N GLY A 440 -36.70 15.19 21.39
CA GLY A 440 -37.33 16.26 22.17
C GLY A 440 -37.26 17.67 21.55
N LYS A 441 -37.00 17.78 20.24
CA LYS A 441 -36.80 19.06 19.53
C LYS A 441 -37.92 19.32 18.52
N SER A 442 -38.51 20.51 18.58
CA SER A 442 -39.42 21.01 17.54
C SER A 442 -38.61 21.75 16.46
N ALA A 443 -38.66 21.28 15.22
CA ALA A 443 -37.96 21.85 14.06
C ALA A 443 -38.86 22.71 13.15
N LYS A 444 -39.99 23.22 13.66
CA LYS A 444 -40.95 24.08 12.92
C LYS A 444 -40.35 25.31 12.20
N THR A 445 -39.15 25.73 12.58
CA THR A 445 -38.42 26.87 11.97
C THR A 445 -37.15 26.44 11.20
N ALA A 446 -36.92 25.14 11.04
CA ALA A 446 -35.84 24.60 10.21
C ALA A 446 -36.34 24.30 8.78
N PRO A 447 -35.47 24.33 7.74
CA PRO A 447 -35.89 24.10 6.36
C PRO A 447 -36.63 22.77 6.13
N HIS A 448 -36.25 21.73 6.88
CA HIS A 448 -36.86 20.40 6.81
C HIS A 448 -38.15 20.23 7.63
N GLY A 449 -38.52 21.18 8.49
CA GLY A 449 -39.66 21.07 9.41
C GLY A 449 -39.59 19.86 10.36
N ASN A 450 -40.74 19.51 10.96
CA ASN A 450 -40.91 18.28 11.74
C ASN A 450 -41.14 17.07 10.81
N PHE A 451 -40.15 16.69 10.00
CA PHE A 451 -40.31 15.66 8.96
C PHE A 451 -40.73 14.29 9.52
N TRP A 452 -40.33 13.94 10.73
CA TRP A 452 -40.70 12.69 11.40
C TRP A 452 -42.20 12.59 11.77
N GLN A 453 -42.97 13.67 11.63
CA GLN A 453 -44.43 13.70 11.87
C GLN A 453 -45.26 13.51 10.58
N LYS A 454 -44.62 13.02 9.51
CA LYS A 454 -45.25 12.64 8.25
C LYS A 454 -45.80 11.20 8.30
N ASP A 455 -46.56 10.82 7.29
CA ASP A 455 -46.77 9.41 6.94
C ASP A 455 -45.51 8.78 6.34
N TYR A 456 -45.45 7.45 6.35
CA TYR A 456 -44.33 6.66 5.84
C TYR A 456 -43.91 7.05 4.41
N THR A 457 -44.86 7.10 3.48
CA THR A 457 -44.61 7.46 2.07
C THR A 457 -44.01 8.86 1.93
N THR A 458 -44.60 9.87 2.58
CA THR A 458 -44.13 11.26 2.51
C THR A 458 -42.83 11.48 3.29
N PHE A 459 -42.43 10.56 4.17
CA PHE A 459 -41.15 10.55 4.89
C PHE A 459 -40.02 9.92 4.05
N VAL A 460 -40.28 8.77 3.42
CA VAL A 460 -39.33 8.07 2.53
C VAL A 460 -38.97 8.92 1.31
N ASP A 461 -39.97 9.55 0.68
CA ASP A 461 -39.79 10.49 -0.42
C ASP A 461 -39.58 11.94 0.03
N PHE A 462 -39.20 12.18 1.29
CA PHE A 462 -39.09 13.55 1.77
C PHE A 462 -37.89 14.29 1.15
N VAL A 463 -38.22 15.34 0.39
CA VAL A 463 -37.30 16.38 -0.07
C VAL A 463 -37.71 17.71 0.54
N PHE A 464 -36.73 18.52 0.94
CA PHE A 464 -36.95 19.92 1.35
C PHE A 464 -36.02 20.87 0.60
N GLU A 465 -36.48 22.11 0.40
CA GLU A 465 -35.67 23.17 -0.20
C GLU A 465 -34.98 24.01 0.88
N HIS A 466 -33.72 24.36 0.65
CA HIS A 466 -32.97 25.30 1.47
C HIS A 466 -32.34 26.39 0.61
N GLU A 467 -32.67 27.65 0.87
CA GLU A 467 -31.97 28.79 0.27
C GLU A 467 -30.63 29.03 0.98
N THR A 468 -29.55 29.07 0.19
CA THR A 468 -28.18 29.33 0.64
C THR A 468 -27.62 30.58 -0.06
N GLU A 469 -26.48 31.09 0.39
CA GLU A 469 -25.77 32.20 -0.30
C GLU A 469 -25.43 31.85 -1.77
N ALA A 470 -25.29 30.56 -2.09
CA ALA A 470 -25.07 30.04 -3.44
C ALA A 470 -26.38 29.60 -4.15
N GLY A 471 -27.54 30.12 -3.72
CA GLY A 471 -28.86 29.83 -4.29
C GLY A 471 -29.61 28.69 -3.61
N MET A 472 -30.75 28.30 -4.19
CA MET A 472 -31.64 27.26 -3.68
C MET A 472 -31.05 25.85 -3.84
N ARG A 473 -31.33 24.96 -2.90
CA ARG A 473 -30.77 23.61 -2.77
C ARG A 473 -31.85 22.61 -2.35
N SER A 474 -32.15 21.65 -3.20
CA SER A 474 -33.06 20.54 -2.88
C SER A 474 -32.30 19.49 -2.07
N VAL A 475 -32.86 19.00 -0.96
CA VAL A 475 -32.21 18.01 -0.08
C VAL A 475 -33.17 16.85 0.17
N ARG A 476 -32.89 15.69 -0.42
CA ARG A 476 -33.61 14.45 -0.11
C ARG A 476 -33.11 13.88 1.22
N LEU A 477 -34.03 13.52 2.11
CA LEU A 477 -33.69 13.05 3.45
C LEU A 477 -33.15 11.61 3.48
N LEU A 478 -33.75 10.73 2.67
CA LEU A 478 -33.50 9.30 2.67
C LEU A 478 -33.25 8.75 1.26
N VAL A 479 -32.31 7.82 1.18
CA VAL A 479 -32.01 6.99 0.02
C VAL A 479 -32.19 5.54 0.50
N PRO A 480 -33.38 4.92 0.31
CA PRO A 480 -33.59 3.53 0.66
C PRO A 480 -32.50 2.63 0.07
N TRP A 481 -32.12 1.58 0.82
CA TRP A 481 -31.01 0.65 0.53
C TRP A 481 -29.60 1.25 0.68
N HIS A 482 -29.48 2.56 0.95
CA HIS A 482 -28.21 3.29 0.91
C HIS A 482 -28.08 4.29 2.08
N SER A 483 -27.69 3.78 3.26
CA SER A 483 -27.62 4.58 4.49
C SER A 483 -26.50 5.63 4.53
N ALA A 484 -25.37 5.41 3.84
CA ALA A 484 -24.26 6.36 3.80
C ALA A 484 -24.60 7.61 2.97
N GLU A 485 -25.34 7.41 1.88
CA GLU A 485 -25.87 8.45 0.99
C GLU A 485 -27.10 9.17 1.59
N SER A 486 -27.72 8.59 2.62
CA SER A 486 -28.90 9.14 3.28
C SER A 486 -28.59 10.29 4.23
N ASN A 487 -29.04 11.49 3.86
CA ASN A 487 -28.82 12.72 4.63
C ASN A 487 -29.30 12.69 6.08
N LEU A 488 -30.30 11.85 6.42
CA LEU A 488 -30.69 11.63 7.82
C LEU A 488 -29.53 11.10 8.67
N VAL A 489 -28.75 10.14 8.16
CA VAL A 489 -27.60 9.55 8.87
C VAL A 489 -26.43 10.54 8.90
N ARG A 490 -26.13 11.17 7.76
CA ARG A 490 -25.08 12.22 7.65
C ARG A 490 -25.33 13.35 8.66
N ALA A 491 -26.56 13.84 8.77
CA ALA A 491 -26.95 14.88 9.74
C ALA A 491 -26.77 14.47 11.22
N MET A 492 -27.08 13.22 11.57
CA MET A 492 -26.91 12.69 12.94
C MET A 492 -25.45 12.44 13.30
N ARG A 493 -24.61 12.07 12.33
CA ARG A 493 -23.15 11.93 12.50
C ARG A 493 -22.43 13.28 12.52
N GLY A 494 -22.97 14.28 11.83
CA GLY A 494 -22.37 15.62 11.71
C GLY A 494 -21.48 15.78 10.48
N GLU A 495 -21.77 15.00 9.44
CA GLU A 495 -21.20 15.12 8.11
C GLU A 495 -21.96 16.21 7.32
N ASP A 496 -21.39 16.67 6.20
CA ASP A 496 -22.08 17.52 5.24
C ASP A 496 -23.28 16.79 4.61
N LEU A 497 -24.22 17.49 3.98
CA LEU A 497 -25.37 16.87 3.29
C LEU A 497 -25.17 16.83 1.78
N ILE A 498 -25.61 15.77 1.10
CA ILE A 498 -25.79 15.82 -0.35
C ILE A 498 -27.03 16.66 -0.63
N ALA A 499 -26.83 17.83 -1.21
CA ALA A 499 -27.90 18.63 -1.80
C ALA A 499 -27.85 18.56 -3.33
N CYS A 500 -28.89 19.07 -3.99
CA CYS A 500 -29.02 19.12 -5.44
C CYS A 500 -29.21 20.56 -5.92
N VAL A 501 -28.61 20.89 -7.07
CA VAL A 501 -28.98 22.04 -7.90
C VAL A 501 -29.44 21.48 -9.25
N GLY A 502 -30.76 21.41 -9.45
CA GLY A 502 -31.32 20.58 -10.52
C GLY A 502 -30.87 19.12 -10.34
N SER A 503 -30.23 18.54 -11.35
CA SER A 503 -29.69 17.17 -11.30
C SER A 503 -28.25 17.06 -10.77
N GLN A 504 -27.59 18.16 -10.39
CA GLN A 504 -26.20 18.13 -9.92
C GLN A 504 -26.13 18.01 -8.38
N GLN A 505 -25.47 16.95 -7.90
CA GLN A 505 -25.12 16.81 -6.48
C GLN A 505 -24.03 17.81 -6.06
N VAL A 506 -24.16 18.31 -4.83
CA VAL A 506 -23.25 19.26 -4.18
C VAL A 506 -23.26 19.01 -2.67
N ASP A 507 -22.09 18.88 -2.03
CA ASP A 507 -22.03 18.86 -0.57
C ASP A 507 -22.42 20.25 -0.01
N MET A 508 -23.36 20.24 0.93
CA MET A 508 -23.87 21.41 1.64
C MET A 508 -23.48 21.28 3.11
N PRO A 509 -22.55 22.12 3.61
CA PRO A 509 -22.04 21.98 4.96
C PRO A 509 -23.09 22.35 6.00
N VAL A 510 -23.29 21.46 6.99
CA VAL A 510 -24.26 21.64 8.07
C VAL A 510 -23.61 21.48 9.44
N ARG A 511 -24.29 21.99 10.47
CA ARG A 511 -23.96 21.63 11.85
C ARG A 511 -24.70 20.34 12.21
N ARG A 512 -24.00 19.42 12.89
CA ARG A 512 -24.58 18.18 13.43
C ARG A 512 -25.93 18.43 14.09
N MET A 513 -26.92 17.60 13.74
CA MET A 513 -28.26 17.65 14.29
C MET A 513 -28.45 16.60 15.40
N PRO A 514 -29.31 16.87 16.40
CA PRO A 514 -30.02 18.12 16.64
C PRO A 514 -29.14 19.12 17.41
N VAL A 515 -29.11 20.39 16.98
CA VAL A 515 -28.26 21.41 17.62
C VAL A 515 -28.69 21.65 19.08
N GLY A 516 -27.72 21.58 20.00
CA GLY A 516 -27.91 21.92 21.42
C GLY A 516 -28.73 20.90 22.21
N VAL A 517 -28.52 19.61 21.96
CA VAL A 517 -28.85 18.44 22.80
C VAL A 517 -27.75 17.40 22.61
N PRO A 518 -27.66 16.35 23.45
CA PRO A 518 -26.95 15.14 23.06
C PRO A 518 -27.46 14.62 21.70
N PRO A 519 -26.59 14.03 20.86
CA PRO A 519 -27.02 13.41 19.62
C PRO A 519 -27.85 12.15 19.89
N LEU A 520 -28.45 11.60 18.84
CA LEU A 520 -28.84 10.19 18.83
C LEU A 520 -27.60 9.33 19.17
N SER A 521 -27.77 8.23 19.91
CA SER A 521 -26.63 7.38 20.28
C SER A 521 -25.99 6.78 19.03
N ASP A 522 -24.70 6.49 19.05
CA ASP A 522 -24.03 5.88 17.87
C ASP A 522 -24.67 4.51 17.54
N ALA A 523 -25.11 3.76 18.56
CA ALA A 523 -25.84 2.50 18.38
C ALA A 523 -27.23 2.68 17.75
N ASP A 524 -27.99 3.70 18.13
CA ASP A 524 -29.30 3.99 17.51
C ASP A 524 -29.16 4.65 16.13
N THR A 525 -28.06 5.37 15.89
CA THR A 525 -27.69 5.90 14.57
C THR A 525 -27.32 4.75 13.62
N ASP A 526 -26.61 3.73 14.10
CA ASP A 526 -26.29 2.54 13.33
C ASP A 526 -27.50 1.61 13.14
N ARG A 527 -28.44 1.54 14.09
CA ARG A 527 -29.76 0.88 13.89
C ARG A 527 -30.59 1.61 12.83
N LEU A 528 -30.62 2.94 12.86
CA LEU A 528 -31.29 3.76 11.85
C LEU A 528 -30.65 3.60 10.47
N ALA A 529 -29.32 3.49 10.38
CA ALA A 529 -28.61 3.16 9.16
C ALA A 529 -28.99 1.75 8.64
N ALA A 530 -28.98 0.74 9.51
CA ALA A 530 -29.37 -0.63 9.14
C ALA A 530 -30.84 -0.74 8.69
N TRP A 531 -31.75 0.06 9.24
CA TRP A 531 -33.13 0.18 8.75
C TRP A 531 -33.19 0.72 7.32
N ILE A 532 -32.36 1.72 6.99
CA ILE A 532 -32.27 2.26 5.62
C ILE A 532 -31.67 1.23 4.67
N ASP A 533 -30.58 0.56 5.05
CA ASP A 533 -29.92 -0.49 4.25
C ASP A 533 -30.83 -1.71 4.00
N ALA A 534 -31.81 -1.96 4.88
CA ALA A 534 -32.88 -2.95 4.68
C ALA A 534 -34.04 -2.45 3.77
N GLY A 535 -33.87 -1.29 3.13
CA GLY A 535 -34.86 -0.68 2.24
C GLY A 535 -35.91 0.17 2.94
N CYS A 536 -35.66 0.67 4.16
CA CYS A 536 -36.61 1.45 4.96
C CYS A 536 -37.97 0.75 5.24
N PRO A 537 -38.03 -0.51 5.73
CA PRO A 537 -39.29 -1.24 5.88
C PRO A 537 -40.31 -0.52 6.78
N GLU A 538 -41.57 -0.44 6.34
CA GLU A 538 -42.64 0.25 7.06
C GLU A 538 -43.00 -0.41 8.40
N VAL A 539 -42.93 -1.75 8.46
CA VAL A 539 -43.31 -2.56 9.62
C VAL A 539 -42.10 -3.37 10.11
N ALA A 540 -41.82 -3.31 11.42
CA ALA A 540 -40.71 -4.04 12.03
C ALA A 540 -40.79 -5.55 11.72
N GLY A 541 -39.65 -6.14 11.35
CA GLY A 541 -39.56 -7.56 11.00
C GLY A 541 -40.13 -7.94 9.62
N GLN A 542 -40.70 -7.01 8.84
CA GLN A 542 -41.14 -7.26 7.45
C GLN A 542 -40.08 -6.77 6.44
N PRO A 543 -39.96 -7.41 5.26
CA PRO A 543 -39.11 -6.88 4.18
C PRO A 543 -39.70 -5.58 3.62
N SER A 544 -38.85 -4.71 3.08
CA SER A 544 -39.33 -3.50 2.40
C SER A 544 -40.13 -3.82 1.12
N THR A 545 -41.13 -2.99 0.84
CA THR A 545 -41.92 -2.98 -0.40
C THR A 545 -41.39 -1.98 -1.43
N LEU A 546 -40.33 -1.23 -1.11
CA LEU A 546 -39.71 -0.27 -2.02
C LEU A 546 -38.83 -1.00 -3.04
N PRO A 547 -38.77 -0.55 -4.32
CA PRO A 547 -37.79 -1.06 -5.26
C PRO A 547 -36.38 -0.68 -4.82
N ASP A 548 -35.42 -1.57 -5.06
CA ASP A 548 -34.00 -1.21 -5.06
C ASP A 548 -33.70 -0.35 -6.29
N ARG A 549 -32.99 0.76 -6.09
CA ARG A 549 -32.64 1.78 -7.10
C ARG A 549 -31.37 2.51 -6.69
N PRO A 550 -30.45 2.79 -7.62
CA PRO A 550 -29.16 3.40 -7.29
C PRO A 550 -29.34 4.81 -6.69
N PRO A 551 -28.42 5.27 -5.81
CA PRO A 551 -28.51 6.57 -5.16
C PRO A 551 -28.64 7.75 -6.13
N SER A 552 -28.08 7.62 -7.33
CA SER A 552 -28.13 8.62 -8.40
C SER A 552 -29.54 8.92 -8.91
N GLU A 553 -30.44 7.93 -8.94
CA GLU A 553 -31.85 8.11 -9.32
C GLU A 553 -32.68 8.74 -8.19
N LEU A 554 -32.33 8.42 -6.94
CA LEU A 554 -33.07 8.80 -5.76
C LEU A 554 -32.70 10.21 -5.25
N LEU A 555 -31.40 10.54 -5.17
CA LEU A 555 -30.90 11.79 -4.56
C LEU A 555 -31.31 13.04 -5.34
N CYS A 556 -30.96 13.10 -6.63
CA CYS A 556 -31.25 14.22 -7.52
C CYS A 556 -31.99 13.71 -8.76
N PRO A 557 -33.29 13.34 -8.64
CA PRO A 557 -34.05 12.77 -9.73
C PRO A 557 -34.06 13.71 -10.93
N GLN A 558 -33.66 13.20 -12.11
CA GLN A 558 -33.65 13.98 -13.34
C GLN A 558 -35.08 14.37 -13.70
N GLY A 559 -35.30 15.65 -13.99
CA GLY A 559 -36.65 16.25 -14.12
C GLY A 559 -37.46 15.67 -15.29
N GLY A 560 -38.20 14.60 -15.02
CA GLY A 560 -39.11 13.98 -15.97
C GLY A 560 -40.43 14.76 -16.11
N SER A 561 -40.59 15.45 -17.23
CA SER A 561 -41.90 15.95 -17.67
C SER A 561 -42.71 14.80 -18.29
N GLU A 562 -43.44 14.05 -17.48
CA GLU A 562 -44.25 12.93 -17.99
C GLU A 562 -45.43 13.42 -18.84
N GLY A 563 -45.53 12.87 -20.04
CA GLY A 563 -46.71 12.87 -20.90
C GLY A 563 -46.78 11.53 -21.64
N PRO A 564 -47.86 10.74 -21.53
CA PRO A 564 -47.82 9.33 -21.91
C PRO A 564 -47.99 9.11 -23.42
N GLY A 565 -47.10 8.33 -24.05
CA GLY A 565 -47.34 7.83 -25.41
C GLY A 565 -46.16 7.22 -26.17
N ALA A 566 -46.00 5.90 -26.07
CA ALA A 566 -45.46 4.97 -27.08
C ALA A 566 -44.08 5.22 -27.75
N GLY A 567 -43.24 4.19 -27.80
CA GLY A 567 -42.11 4.09 -28.73
C GLY A 567 -40.90 3.32 -28.21
N ALA A 568 -40.86 2.00 -28.42
CA ALA A 568 -39.64 1.23 -28.18
C ALA A 568 -38.64 1.41 -29.33
N GLY A 569 -37.38 1.71 -28.99
CA GLY A 569 -36.27 1.85 -29.94
C GLY A 569 -34.92 1.71 -29.21
N PRO A 570 -33.91 1.00 -29.77
CA PRO A 570 -32.72 0.61 -29.01
C PRO A 570 -31.58 1.65 -29.08
N GLY A 571 -30.70 1.61 -28.06
CA GLY A 571 -29.31 2.06 -28.19
C GLY A 571 -29.01 3.54 -27.92
N GLY A 572 -29.22 3.99 -26.68
CA GLY A 572 -28.68 5.29 -26.19
C GLY A 572 -27.53 5.08 -25.20
N ARG A 573 -26.28 5.32 -25.60
CA ARG A 573 -25.14 5.38 -24.66
C ARG A 573 -25.28 6.60 -23.75
N VAL A 574 -25.38 6.37 -22.44
CA VAL A 574 -25.25 7.44 -21.45
C VAL A 574 -23.79 7.92 -21.44
N VAL A 575 -23.59 9.24 -21.57
CA VAL A 575 -22.28 9.88 -21.46
C VAL A 575 -22.24 10.69 -20.17
N HIS A 576 -21.33 10.35 -19.26
CA HIS A 576 -21.20 11.05 -17.98
C HIS A 576 -20.71 12.51 -18.20
N PRO A 577 -21.39 13.53 -17.65
CA PRO A 577 -21.03 14.94 -17.85
C PRO A 577 -19.83 15.41 -16.99
N GLY A 578 -18.91 14.50 -16.64
CA GLY A 578 -17.74 14.79 -15.79
C GLY A 578 -16.43 15.06 -16.55
N CYS A 579 -16.25 14.50 -17.75
CA CYS A 579 -15.06 14.75 -18.58
C CYS A 579 -15.28 15.96 -19.49
N ALA A 580 -14.80 17.14 -19.08
CA ALA A 580 -14.77 18.31 -19.96
C ALA A 580 -13.73 18.12 -21.08
N THR A 581 -14.18 18.06 -22.33
CA THR A 581 -13.31 17.80 -23.49
C THR A 581 -12.43 19.01 -23.82
N LEU A 582 -11.18 18.99 -23.37
CA LEU A 582 -10.11 19.78 -23.98
C LEU A 582 -9.62 19.05 -25.24
N ALA A 583 -10.13 19.45 -26.40
CA ALA A 583 -9.53 19.09 -27.68
C ALA A 583 -8.14 19.77 -27.81
N PRO A 584 -7.14 19.12 -28.42
CA PRO A 584 -5.84 19.75 -28.62
C PRO A 584 -5.94 20.89 -29.65
N ASP A 585 -5.35 22.04 -29.34
CA ASP A 585 -5.31 23.21 -30.24
C ASP A 585 -4.60 22.89 -31.56
N ALA A 586 -5.38 22.69 -32.62
CA ALA A 586 -4.88 22.59 -33.97
C ALA A 586 -4.39 23.98 -34.43
N GLN A 587 -3.08 24.12 -34.61
CA GLN A 587 -2.46 25.40 -34.98
C GLN A 587 -3.04 25.95 -36.30
N GLY A 588 -3.54 27.18 -36.26
CA GLY A 588 -4.23 27.79 -37.39
C GLY A 588 -3.30 28.15 -38.55
N GLY A 589 -3.55 27.58 -39.74
CA GLY A 589 -2.88 27.92 -41.00
C GLY A 589 -3.90 28.21 -42.11
N THR A 590 -4.36 29.45 -42.22
CA THR A 590 -5.45 29.85 -43.15
C THR A 590 -4.95 30.30 -44.52
N VAL A 591 -5.37 29.62 -45.60
CA VAL A 591 -5.52 30.19 -46.95
C VAL A 591 -6.80 29.60 -47.60
N PRO A 592 -7.71 30.39 -48.19
CA PRO A 592 -9.03 29.91 -48.63
C PRO A 592 -9.19 29.72 -50.15
N GLY A 593 -10.15 28.89 -50.57
CA GLY A 593 -10.72 28.94 -51.93
C GLY A 593 -11.48 27.68 -52.41
N GLY A 594 -12.50 27.86 -53.26
CA GLY A 594 -13.03 26.81 -54.15
C GLY A 594 -14.38 26.17 -53.76
N ALA A 595 -15.46 26.56 -54.44
CA ALA A 595 -16.82 26.12 -54.14
C ALA A 595 -17.31 24.85 -54.91
N ARG A 596 -18.01 23.98 -54.16
CA ARG A 596 -19.16 23.12 -54.58
C ARG A 596 -18.95 21.98 -55.64
N PRO A 597 -19.91 21.02 -55.74
CA PRO A 597 -19.67 19.64 -56.23
C PRO A 597 -20.73 19.21 -57.30
N PRO A 598 -21.22 17.95 -57.43
CA PRO A 598 -20.63 16.61 -57.22
C PRO A 598 -20.71 15.70 -58.49
N GLY A 599 -20.12 14.49 -58.43
CA GLY A 599 -20.23 13.42 -59.44
C GLY A 599 -18.86 12.90 -59.90
N GLY A 600 -18.69 11.66 -60.37
CA GLY A 600 -19.64 10.55 -60.53
C GLY A 600 -18.92 9.22 -60.82
N ASN A 601 -19.70 8.14 -60.90
CA ASN A 601 -19.33 6.72 -60.92
C ASN A 601 -18.34 6.19 -62.01
N ASP A 602 -17.87 4.96 -61.76
CA ASP A 602 -17.52 3.86 -62.69
C ASP A 602 -16.13 3.71 -63.36
N SER A 603 -15.36 2.77 -62.78
CA SER A 603 -14.74 1.58 -63.42
C SER A 603 -13.63 1.69 -64.50
N GLY A 604 -12.59 0.85 -64.34
CA GLY A 604 -11.61 0.54 -65.39
C GLY A 604 -10.42 -0.31 -64.91
N PHE A 605 -10.34 -1.58 -65.32
CA PHE A 605 -9.18 -2.47 -65.09
C PHE A 605 -8.28 -2.54 -66.38
N PRO A 606 -7.05 -3.13 -66.33
CA PRO A 606 -5.92 -2.74 -67.21
C PRO A 606 -5.54 -3.89 -68.19
N PRO A 607 -4.26 -4.24 -68.49
CA PRO A 607 -2.99 -3.53 -68.81
C PRO A 607 -2.60 -3.87 -70.31
N PRO A 608 -1.36 -4.26 -70.76
CA PRO A 608 0.04 -3.96 -70.38
C PRO A 608 1.01 -3.58 -71.56
N GLY A 609 2.28 -3.27 -71.25
CA GLY A 609 3.46 -3.71 -72.06
C GLY A 609 4.32 -2.65 -72.78
N GLY A 610 5.64 -2.91 -72.89
CA GLY A 610 6.60 -2.18 -73.76
C GLY A 610 8.02 -2.00 -73.17
N ASP A 611 9.05 -2.61 -73.77
CA ASP A 611 10.44 -2.66 -73.27
C ASP A 611 11.47 -1.77 -74.02
N GLY A 612 12.61 -1.48 -73.36
CA GLY A 612 13.89 -1.06 -73.95
C GLY A 612 14.40 0.33 -73.51
N GLY A 613 15.70 0.59 -73.30
CA GLY A 613 16.88 -0.30 -73.26
C GLY A 613 18.20 0.46 -73.51
N GLY A 614 19.21 0.39 -72.61
CA GLY A 614 20.52 1.06 -72.80
C GLY A 614 21.46 1.03 -71.56
N PHE A 615 22.78 1.02 -71.78
CA PHE A 615 23.89 0.76 -70.81
C PHE A 615 25.26 1.11 -71.50
N PRO A 616 26.47 1.21 -70.86
CA PRO A 616 26.86 1.20 -69.44
C PRO A 616 27.94 2.31 -69.07
N PRO A 617 29.05 2.18 -68.27
CA PRO A 617 29.61 3.28 -67.45
C PRO A 617 31.15 3.57 -67.68
N PRO A 618 31.87 4.30 -66.79
CA PRO A 618 32.54 3.77 -65.56
C PRO A 618 32.25 4.64 -64.29
N GLY A 619 32.69 4.42 -63.04
CA GLY A 619 33.89 3.81 -62.43
C GLY A 619 34.89 4.92 -61.99
N GLY A 620 35.44 5.00 -60.77
CA GLY A 620 35.42 4.12 -59.59
C GLY A 620 35.94 4.80 -58.28
N SER A 621 36.47 4.01 -57.33
CA SER A 621 36.82 4.35 -55.92
C SER A 621 38.17 5.05 -55.66
N GLY A 622 38.37 5.65 -54.46
CA GLY A 622 39.69 6.02 -53.93
C GLY A 622 39.71 6.66 -52.52
N ASP A 623 40.65 6.23 -51.65
CA ASP A 623 40.76 6.58 -50.21
C ASP A 623 41.66 7.80 -49.87
N GLY A 624 41.45 8.37 -48.66
CA GLY A 624 42.53 8.59 -47.67
C GLY A 624 43.21 9.98 -47.52
N GLY A 625 43.67 10.29 -46.29
CA GLY A 625 44.77 11.25 -46.05
C GLY A 625 44.63 12.33 -44.93
N PHE A 626 45.32 12.12 -43.80
CA PHE A 626 45.93 13.18 -42.94
C PHE A 626 47.31 13.58 -43.55
N PRO A 627 48.11 14.62 -43.12
CA PRO A 627 48.30 15.15 -41.75
C PRO A 627 48.55 16.70 -41.62
N PRO A 628 48.97 17.25 -40.44
CA PRO A 628 49.36 18.67 -40.19
C PRO A 628 50.93 18.85 -40.29
N PRO A 629 51.71 19.82 -39.70
CA PRO A 629 51.47 20.86 -38.65
C PRO A 629 52.22 22.24 -38.76
N GLY A 630 52.14 23.09 -37.71
CA GLY A 630 53.28 23.93 -37.24
C GLY A 630 53.02 25.42 -36.89
N GLY A 631 53.63 25.93 -35.79
CA GLY A 631 53.80 27.37 -35.50
C GLY A 631 53.82 27.80 -34.02
N ASP A 632 55.01 28.01 -33.44
CA ASP A 632 55.20 28.56 -32.07
C ASP A 632 55.31 30.11 -32.03
N GLY A 633 55.10 30.74 -30.86
CA GLY A 633 55.33 32.17 -30.65
C GLY A 633 55.23 32.64 -29.18
N SER A 634 56.30 33.24 -28.64
CA SER A 634 56.47 33.56 -27.20
C SER A 634 56.39 35.06 -26.84
N GLY A 635 56.03 35.40 -25.60
CA GLY A 635 56.11 36.77 -25.05
C GLY A 635 56.04 36.88 -23.51
N PHE A 636 56.87 37.73 -22.91
CA PHE A 636 57.11 38.00 -21.46
C PHE A 636 57.78 39.42 -21.36
N PRO A 637 57.91 40.11 -20.20
CA PRO A 637 56.95 40.35 -19.11
C PRO A 637 56.80 41.88 -18.73
N PRO A 638 56.95 42.38 -17.47
CA PRO A 638 55.90 43.06 -16.69
C PRO A 638 56.20 44.58 -16.52
N PRO A 639 56.39 45.27 -15.35
CA PRO A 639 56.40 44.95 -13.89
C PRO A 639 55.10 45.46 -13.17
N ASP A 640 54.93 45.64 -11.85
CA ASP A 640 55.79 45.48 -10.64
C ASP A 640 54.93 45.31 -9.35
N GLY A 641 55.56 44.96 -8.21
CA GLY A 641 55.10 45.20 -6.83
C GLY A 641 54.09 44.21 -6.21
N GLY A 642 54.30 43.63 -5.02
CA GLY A 642 55.47 43.64 -4.14
C GLY A 642 55.11 43.38 -2.66
N GLY A 643 55.54 42.26 -2.07
CA GLY A 643 55.33 41.96 -0.64
C GLY A 643 55.65 40.51 -0.23
N SER A 644 56.41 40.33 0.85
CA SER A 644 56.89 39.06 1.45
C SER A 644 57.33 39.34 2.91
N PRO A 645 57.62 38.35 3.80
CA PRO A 645 57.91 36.92 3.56
C PRO A 645 57.22 35.91 4.51
N ALA A 646 57.58 34.62 4.37
CA ALA A 646 57.34 33.53 5.33
C ALA A 646 58.52 33.41 6.35
N PRO A 647 58.79 32.30 7.10
CA PRO A 647 58.72 30.86 6.78
C PRO A 647 57.74 30.10 7.73
N ASP A 648 57.71 28.76 7.94
CA ASP A 648 58.55 27.62 7.53
C ASP A 648 57.75 26.28 7.46
N SER A 649 58.43 25.13 7.36
CA SER A 649 57.92 23.74 7.29
C SER A 649 58.72 22.84 8.29
N PRO A 650 58.79 21.47 8.22
CA PRO A 650 58.03 20.45 7.46
C PRO A 650 57.64 19.18 8.29
N GLY A 651 57.03 18.18 7.64
CA GLY A 651 57.35 16.76 7.90
C GLY A 651 56.18 15.79 8.19
N GLY A 652 56.06 14.74 7.37
CA GLY A 652 55.20 13.57 7.61
C GLY A 652 55.74 12.34 6.87
N PHE A 653 55.64 11.14 7.47
CA PHE A 653 56.22 9.88 6.95
C PHE A 653 55.16 8.85 6.50
N PRO A 654 55.48 7.96 5.53
CA PRO A 654 54.61 6.87 5.07
C PRO A 654 54.65 5.61 5.97
N PRO A 655 53.73 4.63 5.79
CA PRO A 655 53.54 3.50 6.70
C PRO A 655 54.54 2.33 6.51
N PRO A 656 54.65 1.42 7.51
CA PRO A 656 55.41 0.16 7.41
C PRO A 656 54.67 -0.93 6.59
N ARG A 657 55.36 -2.06 6.39
CA ARG A 657 54.92 -3.24 5.64
C ARG A 657 54.16 -4.25 6.50
#